data_AF-A0A1C3XPI0-F1
#
_entry.id   AF-A0A1C3XPI0-F1
#
_cell.length_a   1.000
_cell.length_b   1.000
_cell.length_c   1.000
_cell.angle_alpha   90.00
_cell.angle_beta   90.00
_cell.angle_gamma   90.00
#
_symmetry.space_group_name_H-M   'P 1'
#
loop_
_entity.id
_entity.type
_entity.pdbx_description
1 polymer ?
#
loop_
_entity_poly.entity_id
_entity_poly.type
_entity_poly.pdbx_seq_one_letter_code
_entity_poly.pdbx_strand_id
1 'polypeptide(L)'
;MGWAMFRKVIRWSVALIVVAVLVLAYLPSFIADSIYKNVDDITDGEMPATVTAFQSGPDVVSTIGGSGEGLNCSLPPWANIFFDGGRDSNQKRHLVLQRFRQACVFHDLCYRHGLATYGYNQNDCDRILQNAAFRLCLYIRNGSQESSAARCQTDSKMVLAGVSLGGYDAYRGWDRSTYFEFDSDPSRSNGFLVSRVVDHPFKAAAPAKYGSDPDQVILMFENVRSNLAVTCITCASVPVLDWTTDPNAVSAELRSVGVTRLPEALLKREPMLSETMPVWLPPRRRHAAPHLLVDGAGKDHLIWMSRNNPQDSMSCIVGADAARLLTNTLPSRDLCSVDAGPSLSRVEVDMFATSPLPMEVPGSPDLVYATSISTQKTKEQHLSFCSRSASRKVEESGGDDQSKCVTFPEPEVRKGAALGAFQNFPLVRAGQQIYFARDIDQRTDSLLTAAWQRAFGNSFSPDGALLVIDVAPPLAAKGPLSAKLKKIVRFNIDDRFDPMMPITRKVDDLRFLSLEASKSSVHLRTIDFARDNPSVGNARLTMGNGDVDLDRSWAERPILVLETREARPKTKLVFSRGEIAIEPGKPDVSHATTEVLTLQTLVFERDAAAPLDAPFVKSAGAACRIVYEFEANHTDWPCYRAFDPDRTMRASPATRMQASQMLVGRFSQGGRHGLAFPDLCLKSEPIILAPQGGTFAPLSETAGWNGPPKLTRTIKCEPLDAAAIVSRPIAQKAP
;
A
#
# COMPACT_ATOMS: atom_id res chain seq x y z
N MET A 1 -37.36 56.78 19.16
CA MET A 1 -37.36 56.06 17.86
C MET A 1 -36.36 54.87 17.79
N GLY A 2 -35.38 54.73 18.69
CA GLY A 2 -34.35 53.68 18.59
C GLY A 2 -34.76 52.26 19.04
N TRP A 3 -35.69 52.10 20.00
CA TRP A 3 -35.91 50.79 20.64
C TRP A 3 -36.75 49.81 19.79
N ALA A 4 -37.71 50.31 19.01
CA ALA A 4 -38.51 49.49 18.10
C ALA A 4 -37.73 49.02 16.86
N MET A 5 -36.80 49.86 16.37
CA MET A 5 -35.92 49.51 15.25
C MET A 5 -34.88 48.46 15.70
N PHE A 6 -34.32 48.61 16.91
CA PHE A 6 -33.39 47.64 17.50
C PHE A 6 -34.03 46.25 17.72
N ARG A 7 -35.29 46.18 18.19
CA ARG A 7 -36.03 44.91 18.32
C ARG A 7 -36.33 44.25 16.97
N LYS A 8 -36.60 45.03 15.91
CA LYS A 8 -36.78 44.48 14.56
C LYS A 8 -35.48 43.94 14.00
N VAL A 9 -34.36 44.65 14.16
CA VAL A 9 -33.04 44.18 13.72
C VAL A 9 -32.65 42.90 14.47
N ILE A 10 -32.81 42.85 15.80
CA ILE A 10 -32.53 41.62 16.57
C ILE A 10 -33.43 40.46 16.12
N ARG A 11 -34.73 40.68 15.92
CA ARG A 11 -35.64 39.63 15.44
C ARG A 11 -35.28 39.13 14.05
N TRP A 12 -34.90 40.02 13.14
CA TRP A 12 -34.46 39.64 11.79
C TRP A 12 -33.11 38.94 11.82
N SER A 13 -32.16 39.38 12.65
CA SER A 13 -30.88 38.69 12.85
C SER A 13 -31.07 37.31 13.46
N VAL A 14 -31.94 37.16 14.47
CA VAL A 14 -32.27 35.85 15.05
C VAL A 14 -32.98 34.97 14.03
N ALA A 15 -33.92 35.51 13.23
CA ALA A 15 -34.57 34.75 12.17
C ALA A 15 -33.58 34.32 11.06
N LEU A 16 -32.64 35.18 10.67
CA LEU A 16 -31.57 34.86 9.72
C LEU A 16 -30.62 33.82 10.29
N ILE A 17 -30.28 33.90 11.59
CA ILE A 17 -29.50 32.87 12.27
C ILE A 17 -30.26 31.55 12.32
N VAL A 18 -31.56 31.56 12.63
CA VAL A 18 -32.39 30.34 12.66
C VAL A 18 -32.52 29.72 11.27
N VAL A 19 -32.73 30.54 10.23
CA VAL A 19 -32.77 30.06 8.83
C VAL A 19 -31.41 29.55 8.39
N ALA A 20 -30.32 30.25 8.71
CA ALA A 20 -28.97 29.78 8.43
C ALA A 20 -28.68 28.46 9.16
N VAL A 21 -29.09 28.32 10.43
CA VAL A 21 -28.96 27.09 11.21
C VAL A 21 -29.79 25.96 10.61
N LEU A 22 -31.03 26.22 10.19
CA LEU A 22 -31.89 25.21 9.54
C LEU A 22 -31.34 24.79 8.16
N VAL A 23 -30.85 25.74 7.37
CA VAL A 23 -30.22 25.47 6.08
C VAL A 23 -28.91 24.68 6.27
N LEU A 24 -28.07 25.05 7.24
CA LEU A 24 -26.84 24.31 7.57
C LEU A 24 -27.12 22.92 8.15
N ALA A 25 -28.25 22.72 8.84
CA ALA A 25 -28.58 21.46 9.48
C ALA A 25 -29.32 20.45 8.57
N TYR A 26 -30.14 20.92 7.62
CA TYR A 26 -31.05 20.05 6.85
C TYR A 26 -30.79 20.02 5.34
N LEU A 27 -30.24 21.09 4.75
CA LEU A 27 -29.97 21.12 3.31
C LEU A 27 -28.87 20.13 2.87
N PRO A 28 -27.77 19.93 3.63
CA PRO A 28 -26.68 19.06 3.19
C PRO A 28 -27.09 17.59 3.12
N SER A 29 -27.87 17.09 4.09
CA SER A 29 -28.39 15.71 4.08
C SER A 29 -29.37 15.48 2.94
N PHE A 30 -30.28 16.43 2.69
CA PHE A 30 -31.22 16.36 1.56
C PHE A 30 -30.52 16.35 0.19
N ILE A 31 -29.50 17.18 0.02
CA ILE A 31 -28.69 17.24 -1.21
C ILE A 31 -27.86 15.96 -1.37
N ALA A 32 -27.22 15.49 -0.29
CA ALA A 32 -26.40 14.28 -0.34
C ALA A 32 -27.24 13.02 -0.64
N ASP A 33 -28.42 12.89 -0.04
CA ASP A 33 -29.33 11.76 -0.29
C ASP A 33 -29.96 11.79 -1.69
N SER A 34 -30.09 12.97 -2.31
CA SER A 34 -30.59 13.14 -3.68
C SER A 34 -29.55 12.87 -4.77
N ILE A 35 -28.27 13.11 -4.50
CA ILE A 35 -27.21 13.11 -5.52
C ILE A 35 -26.41 11.80 -5.51
N TYR A 36 -26.14 11.24 -4.33
CA TYR A 36 -25.28 10.08 -4.19
C TYR A 36 -26.10 8.79 -4.05
N LYS A 37 -25.69 7.75 -4.79
CA LYS A 37 -26.29 6.42 -4.69
C LYS A 37 -26.20 5.90 -3.25
N ASN A 38 -27.15 5.06 -2.87
CA ASN A 38 -27.12 4.40 -1.58
C ASN A 38 -25.88 3.50 -1.48
N VAL A 39 -25.25 3.54 -0.31
CA VAL A 39 -24.14 2.67 0.08
C VAL A 39 -24.65 1.23 0.11
N ASP A 40 -23.77 0.26 -0.14
CA ASP A 40 -24.11 -1.12 0.13
C ASP A 40 -24.38 -1.25 1.65
N ASP A 41 -25.55 -1.77 2.05
CA ASP A 41 -25.93 -1.95 3.47
C ASP A 41 -25.07 -3.05 4.11
N ILE A 42 -23.83 -2.69 4.42
CA ILE A 42 -22.82 -3.58 4.95
C ILE A 42 -22.84 -3.49 6.47
N THR A 43 -23.81 -4.16 7.09
CA THR A 43 -23.99 -4.20 8.54
C THR A 43 -23.31 -5.44 9.13
N ASP A 44 -21.98 -5.48 9.06
CA ASP A 44 -21.19 -6.58 9.63
C ASP A 44 -20.62 -6.26 11.02
N GLY A 45 -20.40 -4.98 11.34
CA GLY A 45 -19.81 -4.50 12.59
C GLY A 45 -18.28 -4.55 12.62
N GLU A 46 -17.61 -4.75 11.47
CA GLU A 46 -16.14 -4.79 11.37
C GLU A 46 -15.60 -3.40 11.01
N MET A 47 -14.36 -3.14 11.37
CA MET A 47 -13.64 -1.99 10.83
C MET A 47 -13.38 -2.21 9.33
N PRO A 48 -13.30 -1.15 8.50
CA PRO A 48 -12.87 -1.36 7.13
C PRO A 48 -11.44 -1.89 7.08
N ALA A 49 -11.08 -2.42 5.92
CA ALA A 49 -9.72 -2.68 5.51
C ALA A 49 -8.81 -1.45 5.74
N THR A 50 -7.55 -1.70 6.04
CA THR A 50 -6.54 -0.65 6.20
C THR A 50 -5.56 -0.69 5.02
N VAL A 51 -4.80 0.39 4.87
CA VAL A 51 -3.78 0.48 3.83
C VAL A 51 -2.56 -0.33 4.26
N THR A 52 -1.96 -1.10 3.37
CA THR A 52 -0.73 -1.81 3.69
C THR A 52 0.32 -1.61 2.61
N ALA A 53 1.58 -1.65 3.02
CA ALA A 53 2.72 -1.58 2.11
C ALA A 53 3.34 -2.98 1.99
N PHE A 54 3.28 -3.56 0.80
CA PHE A 54 3.81 -4.91 0.58
C PHE A 54 5.32 -4.89 0.40
N GLN A 55 5.99 -5.89 0.96
CA GLN A 55 7.41 -6.10 0.72
C GLN A 55 7.61 -6.45 -0.76
N SER A 56 8.32 -5.57 -1.47
CA SER A 56 8.67 -5.78 -2.87
C SER A 56 9.97 -6.58 -3.05
N GLY A 57 10.72 -6.83 -1.97
CA GLY A 57 11.94 -7.63 -2.02
C GLY A 57 12.46 -8.03 -0.63
N PRO A 58 13.43 -8.97 -0.57
CA PRO A 58 13.82 -9.65 0.67
C PRO A 58 14.47 -8.73 1.70
N ASP A 59 15.06 -7.60 1.30
CA ASP A 59 15.77 -6.67 2.19
C ASP A 59 14.99 -5.37 2.46
N VAL A 60 13.79 -5.23 1.88
CA VAL A 60 12.91 -4.08 2.09
C VAL A 60 12.25 -4.23 3.47
N VAL A 61 12.42 -3.23 4.33
CA VAL A 61 11.83 -3.16 5.67
C VAL A 61 10.44 -2.54 5.60
N SER A 62 10.33 -1.42 4.88
CA SER A 62 9.08 -0.67 4.75
C SER A 62 9.12 0.27 3.55
N THR A 63 7.95 0.75 3.16
CA THR A 63 7.79 1.75 2.10
C THR A 63 7.06 2.96 2.65
N ILE A 64 7.65 4.14 2.51
CA ILE A 64 7.06 5.41 2.94
C ILE A 64 6.39 6.05 1.72
N GLY A 65 5.06 6.17 1.75
CA GLY A 65 4.24 6.79 0.69
C GLY A 65 3.57 8.10 1.14
N GLY A 66 2.59 8.59 0.36
CA GLY A 66 1.73 9.72 0.74
C GLY A 66 2.25 11.13 0.43
N SER A 67 3.28 11.26 -0.41
CA SER A 67 3.89 12.54 -0.83
C SER A 67 4.38 13.47 0.30
N GLY A 68 4.47 12.97 1.54
CA GLY A 68 4.88 13.75 2.71
C GLY A 68 3.91 14.86 3.11
N GLU A 69 2.70 14.90 2.56
CA GLU A 69 1.71 15.96 2.84
C GLU A 69 0.84 15.68 4.07
N GLY A 70 1.04 14.52 4.71
CA GLY A 70 0.10 13.95 5.67
C GLY A 70 -1.05 13.25 4.97
N LEU A 71 -1.44 12.10 5.50
CA LEU A 71 -2.59 11.35 5.01
C LEU A 71 -3.84 11.83 5.77
N ASN A 72 -4.66 12.69 5.17
CA ASN A 72 -5.85 13.23 5.82
C ASN A 72 -7.12 13.03 4.98
N CYS A 73 -8.24 13.60 5.43
CA CYS A 73 -9.51 13.50 4.73
C CYS A 73 -9.69 14.42 3.52
N SER A 74 -8.71 15.28 3.19
CA SER A 74 -8.84 16.30 2.13
C SER A 74 -10.13 17.12 2.21
N LEU A 75 -10.74 17.14 3.40
CA LEU A 75 -11.96 17.86 3.69
C LEU A 75 -11.58 19.29 4.04
N PRO A 76 -12.26 20.30 3.46
CA PRO A 76 -12.03 21.67 3.85
C PRO A 76 -12.23 21.81 5.37
N PRO A 77 -11.43 22.64 6.07
CA PRO A 77 -11.58 22.83 7.52
C PRO A 77 -13.02 23.20 7.96
N TRP A 78 -13.73 23.94 7.10
CA TRP A 78 -15.12 24.35 7.30
C TRP A 78 -16.15 23.23 7.10
N ALA A 79 -15.80 22.12 6.43
CA ALA A 79 -16.72 21.02 6.16
C ALA A 79 -17.25 20.39 7.45
N ASN A 80 -16.47 20.45 8.54
CA ASN A 80 -16.87 20.00 9.89
C ASN A 80 -18.19 20.60 10.39
N ILE A 81 -18.59 21.79 9.93
CA ILE A 81 -19.84 22.45 10.31
C ILE A 81 -21.07 21.65 9.89
N PHE A 82 -20.97 20.93 8.77
CA PHE A 82 -22.08 20.22 8.15
C PHE A 82 -22.31 18.81 8.73
N PHE A 83 -21.43 18.37 9.63
CA PHE A 83 -21.52 17.05 10.23
C PHE A 83 -21.96 17.14 11.70
N ASP A 84 -22.76 16.17 12.15
CA ASP A 84 -23.18 16.12 13.54
C ASP A 84 -22.04 15.63 14.47
N GLY A 85 -21.42 16.58 15.16
CA GLY A 85 -20.49 16.37 16.29
C GLY A 85 -21.17 15.91 17.59
N GLY A 86 -22.37 15.30 17.50
CA GLY A 86 -23.12 14.74 18.62
C GLY A 86 -22.27 13.83 19.50
N ARG A 87 -22.60 13.83 20.79
CA ARG A 87 -21.88 13.05 21.80
C ARG A 87 -22.23 11.56 21.72
N ASP A 88 -21.27 10.70 22.01
CA ASP A 88 -21.53 9.27 22.22
C ASP A 88 -22.24 9.02 23.56
N SER A 89 -22.53 7.75 23.87
CA SER A 89 -23.14 7.33 25.14
C SER A 89 -22.29 7.66 26.37
N ASN A 90 -21.00 7.99 26.20
CA ASN A 90 -20.07 8.40 27.24
C ASN A 90 -19.83 9.92 27.29
N GLN A 91 -20.68 10.71 26.61
CA GLN A 91 -20.56 12.17 26.48
C GLN A 91 -19.31 12.66 25.71
N LYS A 92 -18.60 11.77 25.02
CA LYS A 92 -17.42 12.07 24.22
C LYS A 92 -17.81 12.65 22.88
N ARG A 93 -17.02 13.61 22.38
CA ARG A 93 -17.20 14.19 21.05
C ARG A 93 -16.10 13.69 20.13
N HIS A 94 -16.51 13.15 19.00
CA HIS A 94 -15.56 12.71 17.98
C HIS A 94 -15.49 13.71 16.82
N LEU A 95 -14.31 14.13 16.36
CA LEU A 95 -14.22 14.97 15.17
C LEU A 95 -14.37 14.13 13.89
N VAL A 96 -15.11 14.64 12.90
CA VAL A 96 -15.40 13.89 11.66
C VAL A 96 -14.14 13.50 10.90
N LEU A 97 -13.16 14.41 10.82
CA LEU A 97 -11.84 14.17 10.25
C LEU A 97 -11.10 13.00 10.92
N GLN A 98 -11.28 12.81 12.23
CA GLN A 98 -10.70 11.71 12.99
C GLN A 98 -11.53 10.43 12.87
N ARG A 99 -12.87 10.54 12.88
CA ARG A 99 -13.82 9.41 12.76
C ARG A 99 -13.62 8.62 11.47
N PHE A 100 -13.48 9.31 10.35
CA PHE A 100 -13.42 8.68 9.02
C PHE A 100 -12.01 8.59 8.44
N ARG A 101 -11.01 8.92 9.25
CA ARG A 101 -9.61 9.01 8.83
C ARG A 101 -9.15 7.79 8.04
N GLN A 102 -9.39 6.59 8.55
CA GLN A 102 -8.96 5.36 7.88
C GLN A 102 -9.54 5.23 6.47
N ALA A 103 -10.84 5.52 6.29
CA ALA A 103 -11.49 5.48 4.97
C ALA A 103 -10.95 6.57 4.03
N CYS A 104 -10.69 7.76 4.58
CA CYS A 104 -10.09 8.85 3.86
C CYS A 104 -8.66 8.58 3.38
N VAL A 105 -7.82 8.00 4.23
CA VAL A 105 -6.44 7.65 3.89
C VAL A 105 -6.40 6.65 2.74
N PHE A 106 -7.29 5.64 2.77
CA PHE A 106 -7.44 4.71 1.66
C PHE A 106 -7.91 5.42 0.38
N HIS A 107 -8.87 6.35 0.50
CA HIS A 107 -9.39 7.13 -0.63
C HIS A 107 -8.33 8.04 -1.27
N ASP A 108 -7.53 8.75 -0.46
CA ASP A 108 -6.43 9.59 -0.94
C ASP A 108 -5.40 8.77 -1.73
N LEU A 109 -5.02 7.59 -1.23
CA LEU A 109 -4.14 6.67 -1.97
C LEU A 109 -4.82 6.09 -3.22
N CYS A 110 -6.13 5.82 -3.17
CA CYS A 110 -6.88 5.38 -4.34
C CYS A 110 -6.88 6.45 -5.44
N TYR A 111 -7.05 7.72 -5.07
CA TYR A 111 -6.99 8.85 -5.99
C TYR A 111 -5.59 9.04 -6.57
N ARG A 112 -4.55 8.94 -5.74
CA ARG A 112 -3.16 9.14 -6.17
C ARG A 112 -2.58 7.96 -6.95
N HIS A 113 -2.95 6.72 -6.61
CA HIS A 113 -2.28 5.50 -7.09
C HIS A 113 -3.22 4.48 -7.74
N GLY A 114 -4.53 4.52 -7.45
CA GLY A 114 -5.47 3.48 -7.84
C GLY A 114 -5.65 3.31 -9.34
N LEU A 115 -5.64 4.40 -10.11
CA LEU A 115 -5.76 4.34 -11.57
C LEU A 115 -4.54 3.66 -12.21
N ALA A 116 -3.32 4.06 -11.82
CA ALA A 116 -2.10 3.50 -12.40
C ALA A 116 -1.86 2.05 -11.95
N THR A 117 -2.08 1.75 -10.66
CA THR A 117 -1.81 0.42 -10.10
C THR A 117 -2.91 -0.59 -10.44
N TYR A 118 -4.19 -0.20 -10.33
CA TYR A 118 -5.33 -1.12 -10.39
C TYR A 118 -6.38 -0.79 -11.47
N GLY A 119 -6.25 0.34 -12.17
CA GLY A 119 -7.26 0.82 -13.10
C GLY A 119 -8.52 1.39 -12.44
N TYR A 120 -8.44 1.79 -11.17
CA TYR A 120 -9.57 2.38 -10.44
C TYR A 120 -9.90 3.77 -10.98
N ASN A 121 -11.15 3.95 -11.42
CA ASN A 121 -11.65 5.28 -11.74
C ASN A 121 -12.17 5.97 -10.46
N GLN A 122 -12.51 7.25 -10.60
CA GLN A 122 -13.02 8.06 -9.50
C GLN A 122 -14.23 7.42 -8.80
N ASN A 123 -15.20 6.92 -9.57
CA ASN A 123 -16.41 6.31 -9.04
C ASN A 123 -16.11 5.00 -8.28
N ASP A 124 -15.06 4.26 -8.64
CA ASP A 124 -14.60 3.12 -7.86
C ASP A 124 -14.03 3.56 -6.50
N CYS A 125 -13.15 4.57 -6.50
CA CYS A 125 -12.58 5.12 -5.26
C CYS A 125 -13.65 5.73 -4.36
N ASP A 126 -14.59 6.50 -4.91
CA ASP A 126 -15.69 7.14 -4.16
C ASP A 126 -16.62 6.12 -3.51
N ARG A 127 -16.91 5.02 -4.23
CA ARG A 127 -17.68 3.92 -3.67
C ARG A 127 -16.94 3.20 -2.56
N ILE A 128 -15.61 3.04 -2.68
CA ILE A 128 -14.80 2.47 -1.60
C ILE A 128 -14.81 3.40 -0.37
N LEU A 129 -14.66 4.71 -0.55
CA LEU A 129 -14.75 5.70 0.53
C LEU A 129 -16.08 5.60 1.27
N GLN A 130 -17.20 5.62 0.53
CA GLN A 130 -18.53 5.52 1.14
C GLN A 130 -18.70 4.22 1.94
N ASN A 131 -18.33 3.07 1.36
CA ASN A 131 -18.46 1.77 2.02
C ASN A 131 -17.57 1.69 3.28
N ALA A 132 -16.34 2.22 3.23
CA ALA A 132 -15.43 2.23 4.37
C ALA A 132 -15.88 3.21 5.46
N ALA A 133 -16.36 4.40 5.08
CA ALA A 133 -16.90 5.39 6.00
C ALA A 133 -18.15 4.87 6.72
N PHE A 134 -19.06 4.20 5.99
CA PHE A 134 -20.25 3.58 6.58
C PHE A 134 -19.89 2.55 7.67
N ARG A 135 -18.94 1.65 7.39
CA ARG A 135 -18.47 0.67 8.39
C ARG A 135 -17.83 1.32 9.61
N LEU A 136 -16.97 2.33 9.41
CA LEU A 136 -16.38 3.08 10.53
C LEU A 136 -17.44 3.75 11.38
N CYS A 137 -18.48 4.32 10.76
CA CYS A 137 -19.58 4.93 11.49
C CYS A 137 -20.32 3.91 12.36
N LEU A 138 -20.65 2.74 11.80
CA LEU A 138 -21.31 1.67 12.56
C LEU A 138 -20.44 1.16 13.70
N TYR A 139 -19.14 0.99 13.46
CA TYR A 139 -18.15 0.59 14.46
C TYR A 139 -18.06 1.61 15.60
N ILE A 140 -17.82 2.89 15.31
CA ILE A 140 -17.68 3.95 16.32
C ILE A 140 -18.95 4.09 17.16
N ARG A 141 -20.12 3.89 16.54
CA ARG A 141 -21.43 4.01 17.23
C ARG A 141 -21.86 2.74 17.98
N ASN A 142 -21.03 1.68 17.96
CA ASN A 142 -21.24 0.43 18.69
C ASN A 142 -22.68 -0.15 18.57
N GLY A 143 -23.25 -0.14 17.36
CA GLY A 143 -24.49 -0.88 17.05
C GLY A 143 -25.77 -0.45 17.78
N SER A 144 -25.85 0.75 18.35
CA SER A 144 -27.07 1.20 19.03
C SER A 144 -28.18 1.66 18.05
N GLN A 145 -29.18 0.80 17.84
CA GLN A 145 -30.50 1.00 17.15
C GLN A 145 -30.51 1.13 15.62
N GLU A 146 -31.61 0.71 14.96
CA GLU A 146 -31.91 0.91 13.52
C GLU A 146 -31.74 2.37 13.04
N SER A 147 -31.89 3.34 13.95
CA SER A 147 -31.62 4.75 13.68
C SER A 147 -30.14 5.08 13.43
N SER A 148 -29.21 4.18 13.75
CA SER A 148 -27.78 4.33 13.47
C SER A 148 -27.42 4.01 12.03
N ALA A 149 -28.09 3.06 11.37
CA ALA A 149 -27.77 2.66 10.00
C ALA A 149 -28.15 3.76 8.99
N ALA A 150 -29.40 4.24 9.02
CA ALA A 150 -29.84 5.35 8.16
C ALA A 150 -28.97 6.60 8.36
N ARG A 151 -28.60 6.89 9.61
CA ARG A 151 -27.71 7.99 9.93
C ARG A 151 -26.28 7.78 9.42
N CYS A 152 -25.74 6.57 9.53
CA CYS A 152 -24.42 6.26 8.97
C CYS A 152 -24.42 6.30 7.44
N GLN A 153 -25.53 5.95 6.78
CA GLN A 153 -25.68 6.18 5.34
C GLN A 153 -25.58 7.68 5.02
N THR A 154 -26.31 8.54 5.74
CA THR A 154 -26.20 10.00 5.55
C THR A 154 -24.78 10.51 5.83
N ASP A 155 -24.16 10.12 6.95
CA ASP A 155 -22.82 10.55 7.32
C ASP A 155 -21.78 10.14 6.25
N SER A 156 -21.88 8.92 5.70
CA SER A 156 -20.96 8.44 4.65
C SER A 156 -21.13 9.19 3.32
N LYS A 157 -22.36 9.52 2.92
CA LYS A 157 -22.63 10.37 1.74
C LYS A 157 -22.11 11.79 1.95
N MET A 158 -22.27 12.33 3.16
CA MET A 158 -21.75 13.64 3.53
C MET A 158 -20.22 13.71 3.48
N VAL A 159 -19.52 12.64 3.90
CA VAL A 159 -18.06 12.54 3.75
C VAL A 159 -17.69 12.61 2.27
N LEU A 160 -18.35 11.82 1.42
CA LEU A 160 -18.09 11.88 -0.02
C LEU A 160 -18.37 13.27 -0.61
N ALA A 161 -19.46 13.93 -0.21
CA ALA A 161 -19.79 15.27 -0.67
C ALA A 161 -18.70 16.28 -0.29
N GLY A 162 -18.23 16.24 0.96
CA GLY A 162 -17.15 17.10 1.41
C GLY A 162 -15.84 16.86 0.65
N VAL A 163 -15.47 15.60 0.40
CA VAL A 163 -14.26 15.25 -0.37
C VAL A 163 -14.42 15.66 -1.83
N SER A 164 -15.61 15.49 -2.41
CA SER A 164 -15.91 15.94 -3.78
C SER A 164 -15.77 17.46 -3.94
N LEU A 165 -16.08 18.23 -2.90
CA LEU A 165 -15.99 19.69 -2.91
C LEU A 165 -14.57 20.22 -2.60
N GLY A 166 -13.79 19.51 -1.77
CA GLY A 166 -12.46 19.96 -1.32
C GLY A 166 -11.27 19.26 -1.98
N GLY A 167 -11.46 18.08 -2.56
CA GLY A 167 -10.40 17.21 -3.09
C GLY A 167 -10.27 17.22 -4.63
N TYR A 168 -10.94 18.16 -5.32
CA TYR A 168 -10.97 18.21 -6.79
C TYR A 168 -9.57 18.35 -7.43
N ASP A 169 -8.65 19.05 -6.77
CA ASP A 169 -7.28 19.23 -7.31
C ASP A 169 -6.40 17.98 -7.13
N ALA A 170 -6.64 17.17 -6.09
CA ALA A 170 -5.96 15.89 -5.89
C ALA A 170 -6.33 14.86 -6.98
N TYR A 171 -7.53 15.00 -7.57
CA TYR A 171 -7.97 14.16 -8.69
C TYR A 171 -7.10 14.35 -9.92
N ARG A 172 -6.62 15.55 -10.27
CA ARG A 172 -5.98 15.82 -11.57
C ARG A 172 -4.53 15.32 -11.73
N GLY A 173 -3.95 14.67 -10.72
CA GLY A 173 -2.58 14.16 -10.75
C GLY A 173 -2.39 12.79 -11.40
N TRP A 174 -3.20 12.41 -12.41
CA TRP A 174 -3.10 11.10 -13.06
C TRP A 174 -1.74 10.87 -13.74
N ASP A 175 -1.06 11.95 -14.10
CA ASP A 175 0.29 12.03 -14.65
C ASP A 175 1.39 11.74 -13.62
N ARG A 176 1.09 11.84 -12.32
CA ARG A 176 2.05 11.68 -11.21
C ARG A 176 1.86 10.37 -10.44
N SER A 177 0.94 9.54 -10.88
CA SER A 177 0.55 8.31 -10.20
C SER A 177 1.64 7.26 -10.33
N THR A 178 2.26 6.84 -9.23
CA THR A 178 3.28 5.79 -9.23
C THR A 178 2.74 4.49 -8.64
N TYR A 179 3.14 3.33 -9.17
CA TYR A 179 2.82 1.97 -8.73
C TYR A 179 3.23 1.76 -7.26
N PHE A 180 2.40 2.29 -6.36
CA PHE A 180 2.38 1.98 -4.95
C PHE A 180 1.20 1.03 -4.75
N GLU A 181 1.52 -0.21 -4.37
CA GLU A 181 0.55 -1.24 -4.09
C GLU A 181 0.03 -1.04 -2.67
N PHE A 182 -1.20 -0.54 -2.56
CA PHE A 182 -1.83 -0.16 -1.29
C PHE A 182 -3.10 -0.99 -0.99
N ASP A 183 -3.72 -1.54 -2.04
CA ASP A 183 -4.86 -2.45 -1.98
C ASP A 183 -4.41 -3.87 -2.29
N SER A 184 -4.48 -4.75 -1.30
CA SER A 184 -4.17 -6.17 -1.42
C SER A 184 -5.12 -6.94 -2.32
N ASP A 185 -6.40 -6.56 -2.32
CA ASP A 185 -7.46 -7.28 -2.99
C ASP A 185 -8.22 -6.30 -3.87
N PRO A 186 -7.63 -5.95 -5.03
CA PRO A 186 -8.18 -4.93 -5.87
C PRO A 186 -9.40 -5.46 -6.63
N SER A 187 -10.47 -5.80 -5.92
CA SER A 187 -11.62 -6.54 -6.43
C SER A 187 -12.32 -5.83 -7.60
N ARG A 188 -12.27 -4.50 -7.68
CA ARG A 188 -12.84 -3.73 -8.80
C ARG A 188 -11.94 -3.67 -10.04
N SER A 189 -10.73 -4.21 -9.98
CA SER A 189 -9.76 -4.16 -11.06
C SER A 189 -10.10 -5.19 -12.14
N ASN A 190 -9.99 -4.78 -13.40
CA ASN A 190 -10.03 -5.71 -14.53
C ASN A 190 -8.66 -6.39 -14.78
N GLY A 191 -7.60 -5.82 -14.21
CA GLY A 191 -6.26 -6.38 -14.20
C GLY A 191 -5.21 -5.42 -13.64
N PHE A 192 -4.15 -5.98 -13.09
CA PHE A 192 -3.04 -5.25 -12.49
C PHE A 192 -1.71 -5.97 -12.71
N LEU A 193 -0.62 -5.22 -12.59
CA LEU A 193 0.74 -5.71 -12.71
C LEU A 193 1.49 -5.42 -11.43
N VAL A 194 2.24 -6.41 -10.96
CA VAL A 194 3.00 -6.30 -9.72
C VAL A 194 4.29 -7.09 -9.84
N SER A 195 5.37 -6.57 -9.28
CA SER A 195 6.66 -7.26 -9.28
C SER A 195 7.15 -7.53 -7.86
N ARG A 196 7.90 -8.62 -7.74
CA ARG A 196 8.62 -9.02 -6.53
C ARG A 196 10.06 -9.36 -6.89
N VAL A 197 11.00 -8.89 -6.07
CA VAL A 197 12.36 -9.38 -6.05
C VAL A 197 12.39 -10.60 -5.13
N VAL A 198 12.97 -11.70 -5.59
CA VAL A 198 13.18 -12.91 -4.79
C VAL A 198 14.61 -13.37 -4.95
N ASP A 199 15.14 -14.07 -3.94
CA ASP A 199 16.42 -14.76 -4.05
C ASP A 199 16.38 -15.74 -5.23
N HIS A 200 17.47 -15.81 -5.99
CA HIS A 200 17.53 -16.63 -7.19
C HIS A 200 17.33 -18.10 -6.78
N PRO A 201 16.17 -18.69 -7.09
CA PRO A 201 15.75 -19.90 -6.39
C PRO A 201 16.62 -21.12 -6.67
N PHE A 202 17.29 -21.12 -7.82
CA PHE A 202 18.11 -22.24 -8.27
C PHE A 202 19.58 -22.12 -7.89
N LYS A 203 20.02 -20.97 -7.37
CA LYS A 203 21.41 -20.83 -6.94
C LYS A 203 21.71 -21.69 -5.74
N ALA A 204 20.76 -21.81 -4.80
CA ALA A 204 20.90 -22.70 -3.66
C ALA A 204 20.84 -24.18 -4.07
N ALA A 205 19.95 -24.54 -5.00
CA ALA A 205 19.73 -25.92 -5.42
C ALA A 205 20.80 -26.46 -6.40
N ALA A 206 21.29 -25.63 -7.32
CA ALA A 206 22.29 -26.00 -8.32
C ALA A 206 23.34 -24.88 -8.52
N PRO A 207 24.21 -24.63 -7.52
CA PRO A 207 25.14 -23.50 -7.53
C PRO A 207 26.09 -23.49 -8.73
N ALA A 208 26.50 -24.66 -9.23
CA ALA A 208 27.40 -24.75 -10.37
C ALA A 208 26.74 -24.33 -11.70
N LYS A 209 25.45 -24.61 -11.88
CA LYS A 209 24.71 -24.29 -13.11
C LYS A 209 24.31 -22.82 -13.18
N TYR A 210 23.92 -22.24 -12.05
CA TYR A 210 23.40 -20.86 -11.95
C TYR A 210 24.38 -19.92 -11.25
N GLY A 211 25.65 -20.31 -11.06
CA GLY A 211 26.61 -19.53 -10.29
C GLY A 211 26.81 -18.12 -10.85
N SER A 212 26.81 -17.99 -12.17
CA SER A 212 26.97 -16.74 -12.93
C SER A 212 25.73 -15.84 -12.96
N ASP A 213 24.57 -16.35 -12.54
CA ASP A 213 23.30 -15.63 -12.68
C ASP A 213 23.22 -14.49 -11.63
N PRO A 214 22.22 -13.61 -11.69
CA PRO A 214 21.93 -12.67 -10.60
C PRO A 214 21.67 -13.38 -9.26
N ASP A 215 22.09 -12.78 -8.13
CA ASP A 215 21.78 -13.34 -6.80
C ASP A 215 20.27 -13.27 -6.48
N GLN A 216 19.59 -12.29 -7.06
CA GLN A 216 18.15 -12.08 -6.95
C GLN A 216 17.55 -11.83 -8.33
N VAL A 217 16.31 -12.28 -8.52
CA VAL A 217 15.57 -12.16 -9.78
C VAL A 217 14.27 -11.40 -9.58
N ILE A 218 13.74 -10.84 -10.67
CA ILE A 218 12.46 -10.13 -10.68
C ILE A 218 11.38 -11.03 -11.25
N LEU A 219 10.39 -11.32 -10.41
CA LEU A 219 9.14 -11.96 -10.81
C LEU A 219 8.12 -10.87 -11.12
N MET A 220 7.63 -10.82 -12.35
CA MET A 220 6.51 -9.98 -12.74
C MET A 220 5.25 -10.84 -12.81
N PHE A 221 4.21 -10.40 -12.11
CA PHE A 221 2.90 -11.03 -12.08
C PHE A 221 1.91 -10.18 -12.86
N GLU A 222 1.22 -10.81 -13.80
CA GLU A 222 0.13 -10.22 -14.56
C GLU A 222 -1.16 -10.91 -14.19
N ASN A 223 -2.11 -10.16 -13.62
CA ASN A 223 -3.45 -10.65 -13.33
C ASN A 223 -4.43 -9.95 -14.26
N VAL A 224 -5.07 -10.71 -15.15
CA VAL A 224 -6.13 -10.19 -16.04
C VAL A 224 -7.39 -10.99 -15.81
N ARG A 225 -8.41 -10.35 -15.23
CA ARG A 225 -9.69 -11.01 -14.87
C ARG A 225 -9.49 -12.34 -14.14
N SER A 226 -8.56 -12.37 -13.18
CA SER A 226 -8.17 -13.56 -12.41
C SER A 226 -7.38 -14.63 -13.16
N ASN A 227 -6.95 -14.37 -14.39
CA ASN A 227 -5.93 -15.20 -15.03
C ASN A 227 -4.56 -14.67 -14.62
N LEU A 228 -3.93 -15.36 -13.68
CA LEU A 228 -2.61 -14.99 -13.17
C LEU A 228 -1.52 -15.64 -14.02
N ALA A 229 -0.56 -14.86 -14.47
CA ALA A 229 0.67 -15.33 -15.09
C ALA A 229 1.88 -14.75 -14.36
N VAL A 230 2.99 -15.48 -14.42
CA VAL A 230 4.28 -15.05 -13.86
C VAL A 230 5.35 -15.13 -14.94
N THR A 231 6.26 -14.15 -14.94
CA THR A 231 7.43 -14.11 -15.81
C THR A 231 8.65 -13.75 -14.97
N CYS A 232 9.74 -14.50 -15.09
CA CYS A 232 11.02 -14.04 -14.57
C CYS A 232 11.70 -13.15 -15.60
N ILE A 233 11.58 -11.82 -15.42
CA ILE A 233 12.02 -10.84 -16.43
C ILE A 233 13.53 -10.55 -16.37
N THR A 234 14.25 -11.17 -15.45
CA THR A 234 15.72 -11.08 -15.33
C THR A 234 16.42 -12.44 -15.43
N CYS A 235 15.67 -13.51 -15.68
CA CYS A 235 16.24 -14.85 -15.83
C CYS A 235 16.78 -15.02 -17.26
N ALA A 236 17.86 -15.80 -17.39
CA ALA A 236 18.30 -16.29 -18.68
C ALA A 236 17.27 -17.24 -19.30
N SER A 237 17.26 -17.34 -20.63
CA SER A 237 16.46 -18.32 -21.36
C SER A 237 17.10 -19.71 -21.27
N VAL A 238 17.00 -20.32 -20.09
CA VAL A 238 17.49 -21.66 -19.79
C VAL A 238 16.35 -22.53 -19.28
N PRO A 239 16.43 -23.87 -19.46
CA PRO A 239 15.42 -24.77 -18.94
C PRO A 239 15.26 -24.67 -17.42
N VAL A 240 14.02 -24.84 -16.96
CA VAL A 240 13.69 -24.95 -15.53
C VAL A 240 14.38 -26.16 -14.90
N LEU A 241 14.58 -26.14 -13.57
CA LEU A 241 15.25 -27.25 -12.87
C LEU A 241 14.41 -28.55 -12.84
N ASP A 242 13.10 -28.41 -12.74
CA ASP A 242 12.16 -29.52 -12.56
C ASP A 242 10.83 -29.13 -13.21
N TRP A 243 10.16 -30.06 -13.87
CA TRP A 243 8.83 -29.87 -14.44
C TRP A 243 8.16 -31.23 -14.62
N THR A 244 6.83 -31.23 -14.74
CA THR A 244 6.05 -32.45 -14.89
C THR A 244 5.29 -32.49 -16.20
N THR A 245 5.40 -33.60 -16.94
CA THR A 245 4.54 -33.96 -18.08
C THR A 245 3.37 -34.85 -17.68
N ASP A 246 3.25 -35.23 -16.40
CA ASP A 246 2.12 -36.05 -15.97
C ASP A 246 0.86 -35.18 -15.95
N PRO A 247 -0.12 -35.42 -16.85
CA PRO A 247 -1.36 -34.66 -16.84
C PRO A 247 -2.11 -34.77 -15.51
N ASN A 248 -1.86 -35.82 -14.71
CA ASN A 248 -2.52 -36.05 -13.43
C ASN A 248 -1.76 -35.42 -12.25
N ALA A 249 -0.60 -34.78 -12.48
CA ALA A 249 0.15 -34.03 -11.48
C ALA A 249 -0.55 -32.70 -11.13
N VAL A 250 -1.85 -32.77 -10.87
CA VAL A 250 -2.70 -31.68 -10.40
C VAL A 250 -2.81 -31.78 -8.88
N SER A 251 -2.71 -30.65 -8.18
CA SER A 251 -2.89 -30.62 -6.72
C SER A 251 -4.29 -31.12 -6.33
N ALA A 252 -4.43 -31.63 -5.10
CA ALA A 252 -5.72 -32.14 -4.62
C ALA A 252 -6.82 -31.06 -4.67
N GLU A 253 -6.44 -29.81 -4.44
CA GLU A 253 -7.31 -28.63 -4.44
C GLU A 253 -7.82 -28.34 -5.84
N LEU A 254 -6.94 -28.32 -6.84
CA LEU A 254 -7.32 -28.14 -8.24
C LEU A 254 -8.24 -29.27 -8.70
N ARG A 255 -7.96 -30.53 -8.30
CA ARG A 255 -8.85 -31.67 -8.58
C ARG A 255 -10.24 -31.46 -7.98
N SER A 256 -10.30 -30.96 -6.75
CA SER A 256 -11.56 -30.75 -6.05
C SER A 256 -12.44 -29.67 -6.71
N VAL A 257 -11.85 -28.63 -7.34
CA VAL A 257 -12.59 -27.63 -8.15
C VAL A 257 -12.81 -28.08 -9.61
N GLY A 258 -12.68 -29.38 -9.89
CA GLY A 258 -12.96 -29.98 -11.19
C GLY A 258 -11.80 -29.92 -12.20
N VAL A 259 -10.62 -29.44 -11.81
CA VAL A 259 -9.41 -29.49 -12.64
C VAL A 259 -8.76 -30.85 -12.45
N THR A 260 -9.12 -31.81 -13.30
CA THR A 260 -8.63 -33.19 -13.18
C THR A 260 -7.34 -33.45 -13.96
N ARG A 261 -6.97 -32.52 -14.86
CA ARG A 261 -5.75 -32.61 -15.67
C ARG A 261 -5.08 -31.26 -15.83
N LEU A 262 -3.74 -31.28 -15.93
CA LEU A 262 -2.98 -30.12 -16.36
C LEU A 262 -3.33 -29.76 -17.81
N PRO A 263 -3.26 -28.47 -18.19
CA PRO A 263 -3.44 -28.06 -19.57
C PRO A 263 -2.39 -28.68 -20.45
N GLU A 264 -2.81 -29.01 -21.66
CA GLU A 264 -1.90 -29.41 -22.73
C GLU A 264 -0.74 -28.44 -22.94
N ALA A 265 -0.93 -27.14 -22.70
CA ALA A 265 0.14 -26.14 -22.83
C ALA A 265 1.34 -26.41 -21.91
N LEU A 266 1.13 -26.98 -20.72
CA LEU A 266 2.21 -27.34 -19.78
C LEU A 266 2.84 -28.71 -20.08
N LEU A 267 2.20 -29.53 -20.93
CA LEU A 267 2.60 -30.92 -21.18
C LEU A 267 3.44 -31.09 -22.45
N LYS A 268 3.49 -30.06 -23.31
CA LYS A 268 3.97 -30.19 -24.70
C LYS A 268 5.46 -29.91 -24.90
N ARG A 269 6.17 -29.30 -23.93
CA ARG A 269 7.63 -29.07 -23.99
C ARG A 269 8.20 -28.61 -22.65
N GLU A 270 9.51 -28.77 -22.50
CA GLU A 270 10.27 -28.22 -21.37
C GLU A 270 10.19 -26.67 -21.37
N PRO A 271 9.69 -26.05 -20.28
CA PRO A 271 9.56 -24.61 -20.21
C PRO A 271 10.91 -23.93 -19.93
N MET A 272 11.03 -22.67 -20.36
CA MET A 272 12.20 -21.83 -20.08
C MET A 272 11.92 -20.88 -18.91
N LEU A 273 12.95 -20.54 -18.14
CA LEU A 273 12.79 -19.65 -16.98
C LEU A 273 12.31 -18.23 -17.31
N SER A 274 12.70 -17.72 -18.48
CA SER A 274 12.25 -16.42 -18.97
C SER A 274 10.86 -16.46 -19.62
N GLU A 275 10.24 -17.64 -19.76
CA GLU A 275 8.93 -17.78 -20.38
C GLU A 275 7.83 -17.28 -19.42
N THR A 276 6.80 -16.64 -19.99
CA THR A 276 5.59 -16.31 -19.24
C THR A 276 4.78 -17.57 -19.01
N MET A 277 4.60 -17.91 -17.74
CA MET A 277 3.96 -19.15 -17.33
C MET A 277 2.64 -18.85 -16.60
N PRO A 278 1.53 -19.53 -16.93
CA PRO A 278 0.25 -19.33 -16.23
C PRO A 278 0.37 -19.90 -14.82
N VAL A 279 0.08 -19.14 -13.77
CA VAL A 279 0.02 -19.66 -12.40
C VAL A 279 -1.32 -20.37 -12.21
N TRP A 280 -1.26 -21.65 -11.84
CA TRP A 280 -2.46 -22.50 -11.72
C TRP A 280 -3.14 -22.30 -10.38
N LEU A 281 -3.92 -21.22 -10.30
CA LEU A 281 -4.80 -20.91 -9.18
C LEU A 281 -6.21 -21.51 -9.39
N PRO A 282 -7.02 -21.68 -8.32
CA PRO A 282 -8.38 -22.20 -8.46
C PRO A 282 -9.24 -21.35 -9.43
N PRO A 283 -9.88 -21.96 -10.44
CA PRO A 283 -10.62 -21.24 -11.48
C PRO A 283 -11.90 -20.58 -10.94
N ARG A 284 -12.42 -19.60 -11.68
CA ARG A 284 -13.66 -18.85 -11.36
C ARG A 284 -13.62 -18.12 -10.01
N ARG A 285 -12.42 -17.78 -9.55
CA ARG A 285 -12.17 -16.97 -8.35
C ARG A 285 -11.58 -15.61 -8.74
N ARG A 286 -11.42 -14.71 -7.77
CA ARG A 286 -10.69 -13.44 -7.81
C ARG A 286 -9.42 -13.61 -7.01
N HIS A 287 -8.28 -13.25 -7.57
CA HIS A 287 -6.99 -13.41 -6.92
C HIS A 287 -6.38 -12.04 -6.57
N ALA A 288 -5.95 -11.91 -5.32
CA ALA A 288 -5.16 -10.79 -4.83
C ALA A 288 -3.76 -10.75 -5.47
N ALA A 289 -3.01 -9.67 -5.21
CA ALA A 289 -1.59 -9.63 -5.54
C ALA A 289 -0.80 -10.61 -4.64
N PRO A 290 0.28 -11.26 -5.15
CA PRO A 290 1.14 -12.10 -4.32
C PRO A 290 1.85 -11.29 -3.25
N HIS A 291 1.73 -11.69 -1.99
CA HIS A 291 2.53 -11.16 -0.89
C HIS A 291 3.84 -11.95 -0.78
N LEU A 292 4.96 -11.24 -0.73
CA LEU A 292 6.26 -11.84 -0.42
C LEU A 292 6.48 -11.83 1.10
N LEU A 293 6.86 -12.98 1.64
CA LEU A 293 7.31 -13.14 3.01
C LEU A 293 8.61 -13.94 3.03
N VAL A 294 9.61 -13.44 3.76
CA VAL A 294 10.86 -14.16 3.97
C VAL A 294 10.86 -14.76 5.37
N ASP A 295 11.05 -16.07 5.49
CA ASP A 295 11.13 -16.74 6.79
C ASP A 295 12.53 -16.64 7.43
N GLY A 296 12.66 -17.11 8.67
CA GLY A 296 13.91 -17.06 9.45
C GLY A 296 15.01 -17.98 8.91
N ALA A 297 14.69 -18.91 8.01
CA ALA A 297 15.67 -19.68 7.25
C ALA A 297 16.14 -18.94 5.98
N GLY A 298 15.59 -17.76 5.70
CA GLY A 298 15.88 -16.97 4.50
C GLY A 298 15.12 -17.45 3.27
N LYS A 299 14.05 -18.24 3.43
CA LYS A 299 13.26 -18.74 2.31
C LYS A 299 12.15 -17.77 1.94
N ASP A 300 12.00 -17.53 0.64
CA ASP A 300 10.98 -16.66 0.07
C ASP A 300 9.67 -17.42 -0.20
N HIS A 301 8.58 -16.96 0.42
CA HIS A 301 7.22 -17.46 0.24
C HIS A 301 6.37 -16.41 -0.47
N LEU A 302 5.63 -16.86 -1.49
CA LEU A 302 4.59 -16.09 -2.16
C LEU A 302 3.22 -16.55 -1.67
N ILE A 303 2.38 -15.60 -1.26
CA ILE A 303 1.10 -15.88 -0.62
C ILE A 303 0.00 -15.11 -1.35
N TRP A 304 -1.01 -15.82 -1.87
CA TRP A 304 -2.18 -15.21 -2.50
C TRP A 304 -3.44 -15.46 -1.68
N MET A 305 -4.34 -14.48 -1.72
CA MET A 305 -5.74 -14.67 -1.37
C MET A 305 -6.58 -14.90 -2.64
N SER A 306 -7.49 -15.88 -2.60
CA SER A 306 -8.33 -16.27 -3.73
C SER A 306 -9.79 -16.40 -3.31
N ARG A 307 -10.72 -15.65 -3.91
CA ARG A 307 -12.14 -15.52 -3.49
C ARG A 307 -13.14 -15.91 -4.58
N ASN A 308 -14.29 -16.48 -4.25
CA ASN A 308 -15.32 -16.73 -5.28
C ASN A 308 -15.93 -15.42 -5.83
N ASN A 309 -16.28 -14.46 -4.98
CA ASN A 309 -16.70 -13.13 -5.38
C ASN A 309 -16.43 -12.09 -4.25
N PRO A 310 -16.58 -10.77 -4.49
CA PRO A 310 -16.27 -9.75 -3.47
C PRO A 310 -17.21 -9.73 -2.26
N GLN A 311 -18.42 -10.29 -2.41
CA GLN A 311 -19.45 -10.35 -1.38
C GLN A 311 -19.49 -11.69 -0.63
N ASP A 312 -18.81 -12.71 -1.15
CA ASP A 312 -18.94 -14.10 -0.72
C ASP A 312 -17.62 -14.62 -0.16
N SER A 313 -17.72 -15.05 1.09
CA SER A 313 -16.64 -15.41 2.01
C SER A 313 -15.85 -16.66 1.66
N MET A 314 -16.20 -17.39 0.59
CA MET A 314 -15.38 -18.50 0.12
C MET A 314 -14.05 -17.99 -0.39
N SER A 315 -13.08 -17.86 0.51
CA SER A 315 -11.72 -17.51 0.19
C SER A 315 -10.77 -18.62 0.61
N CYS A 316 -9.71 -18.82 -0.17
CA CYS A 316 -8.61 -19.67 0.22
C CYS A 316 -7.29 -18.94 0.07
N ILE A 317 -6.31 -19.40 0.86
CA ILE A 317 -4.94 -18.94 0.78
C ILE A 317 -4.18 -19.93 -0.07
N VAL A 318 -3.29 -19.40 -0.89
CA VAL A 318 -2.39 -20.19 -1.71
C VAL A 318 -0.98 -19.79 -1.33
N GLY A 319 -0.21 -20.75 -0.80
CA GLY A 319 1.22 -20.56 -0.55
C GLY A 319 2.04 -21.21 -1.66
N ALA A 320 3.02 -20.50 -2.19
CA ALA A 320 4.04 -21.07 -3.05
C ALA A 320 5.44 -20.71 -2.56
N ASP A 321 6.34 -21.67 -2.67
CA ASP A 321 7.76 -21.40 -2.68
C ASP A 321 8.10 -20.68 -3.99
N ALA A 322 8.75 -19.52 -3.92
CA ALA A 322 9.17 -18.79 -5.12
C ALA A 322 10.01 -19.67 -6.06
N ALA A 323 10.80 -20.59 -5.49
CA ALA A 323 11.58 -21.56 -6.26
C ALA A 323 10.72 -22.54 -7.04
N ARG A 324 9.66 -23.04 -6.41
CA ARG A 324 8.74 -23.95 -7.08
C ARG A 324 7.94 -23.24 -8.13
N LEU A 325 7.50 -22.00 -7.91
CA LEU A 325 6.70 -21.28 -8.91
C LEU A 325 7.44 -21.11 -10.25
N LEU A 326 8.76 -20.96 -10.19
CA LEU A 326 9.61 -20.84 -11.38
C LEU A 326 9.97 -22.20 -12.03
N THR A 327 9.79 -23.33 -11.33
CA THR A 327 9.96 -24.67 -11.91
C THR A 327 8.66 -25.26 -12.39
N ASN A 328 7.61 -25.08 -11.59
CA ASN A 328 6.27 -25.58 -11.79
C ASN A 328 5.27 -24.47 -11.45
N THR A 329 4.31 -24.25 -12.34
CA THR A 329 3.26 -23.25 -12.16
C THR A 329 2.21 -23.63 -11.11
N LEU A 330 2.33 -24.81 -10.52
CA LEU A 330 1.44 -25.33 -9.50
C LEU A 330 1.92 -24.91 -8.10
N PRO A 331 1.15 -24.07 -7.39
CA PRO A 331 1.41 -23.84 -5.98
C PRO A 331 1.21 -25.14 -5.19
N SER A 332 2.13 -25.43 -4.27
CA SER A 332 2.20 -26.73 -3.58
C SER A 332 1.71 -26.71 -2.13
N ARG A 333 1.22 -25.56 -1.63
CA ARG A 333 0.80 -25.40 -0.23
C ARG A 333 -0.69 -25.05 -0.08
N ASP A 334 -1.30 -25.79 0.86
CA ASP A 334 -2.71 -25.94 1.22
C ASP A 334 -3.51 -24.64 1.42
N LEU A 335 -4.83 -24.77 1.26
CA LEU A 335 -5.93 -24.17 2.06
C LEU A 335 -7.24 -23.96 1.23
N CYS A 336 -7.28 -24.40 -0.04
CA CYS A 336 -8.49 -24.39 -0.86
C CYS A 336 -9.27 -25.72 -0.76
N SER A 337 -9.82 -26.03 0.43
CA SER A 337 -10.80 -27.13 0.52
C SER A 337 -12.05 -26.76 -0.29
N VAL A 338 -12.61 -27.74 -1.02
CA VAL A 338 -13.85 -27.57 -1.80
C VAL A 338 -15.08 -28.00 -1.02
N ASP A 339 -14.87 -28.77 0.04
CA ASP A 339 -15.90 -29.21 0.98
C ASP A 339 -16.02 -28.29 2.20
N ALA A 340 -15.10 -27.32 2.34
CA ALA A 340 -15.30 -26.19 3.23
C ALA A 340 -16.47 -25.36 2.68
N GLY A 341 -17.63 -25.45 3.34
CA GLY A 341 -18.75 -24.57 3.04
C GLY A 341 -18.31 -23.09 3.04
N PRO A 342 -19.09 -22.19 2.41
CA PRO A 342 -18.84 -20.75 2.52
C PRO A 342 -18.82 -20.36 4.00
N SER A 343 -17.68 -19.90 4.53
CA SER A 343 -17.64 -18.99 5.69
C SER A 343 -16.23 -18.63 6.18
N LEU A 344 -15.40 -17.94 5.37
CA LEU A 344 -14.51 -16.97 6.03
C LEU A 344 -15.37 -15.80 6.54
N SER A 345 -15.59 -15.69 7.84
CA SER A 345 -16.06 -14.45 8.44
C SER A 345 -15.27 -13.26 7.91
N ARG A 346 -15.88 -12.07 7.92
CA ARG A 346 -15.22 -10.88 7.37
C ARG A 346 -13.86 -10.59 8.00
N VAL A 347 -13.72 -10.87 9.30
CA VAL A 347 -12.42 -10.85 10.00
C VAL A 347 -11.39 -11.67 9.26
N GLU A 348 -11.69 -12.92 8.93
CA GLU A 348 -10.81 -13.81 8.18
C GLU A 348 -10.47 -13.23 6.82
N VAL A 349 -11.45 -12.70 6.10
CA VAL A 349 -11.23 -12.05 4.81
C VAL A 349 -10.26 -10.86 4.93
N ASP A 350 -10.43 -10.00 5.94
CA ASP A 350 -9.57 -8.85 6.16
C ASP A 350 -8.17 -9.24 6.68
N MET A 351 -8.04 -10.35 7.45
CA MET A 351 -6.73 -10.92 7.86
C MET A 351 -5.86 -11.32 6.66
N PHE A 352 -6.48 -11.83 5.60
CA PHE A 352 -5.74 -12.37 4.45
C PHE A 352 -5.62 -11.38 3.30
N ALA A 353 -6.40 -10.31 3.33
CA ALA A 353 -6.35 -9.27 2.32
C ALA A 353 -5.55 -8.09 2.85
N THR A 354 -6.14 -7.29 3.72
CA THR A 354 -5.82 -5.87 3.79
C THR A 354 -4.98 -5.54 5.00
N SER A 355 -5.18 -6.25 6.11
CA SER A 355 -4.31 -6.12 7.27
C SER A 355 -4.80 -6.98 8.42
N PRO A 356 -3.85 -7.43 9.25
CA PRO A 356 -2.40 -7.50 9.05
C PRO A 356 -2.05 -8.66 8.14
N LEU A 357 -0.90 -8.51 7.49
CA LEU A 357 -0.40 -9.44 6.51
C LEU A 357 -0.04 -10.80 7.12
N PRO A 358 0.16 -11.83 6.28
CA PRO A 358 0.87 -13.01 6.70
C PRO A 358 2.22 -12.64 7.35
N MET A 359 2.51 -13.25 8.49
CA MET A 359 3.73 -13.05 9.25
C MET A 359 4.41 -14.37 9.57
N GLU A 360 5.72 -14.32 9.72
CA GLU A 360 6.47 -15.41 10.33
C GLU A 360 6.34 -15.35 11.86
N VAL A 361 6.16 -16.52 12.49
CA VAL A 361 6.23 -16.68 13.94
C VAL A 361 7.40 -17.60 14.29
N PRO A 362 8.54 -17.04 14.75
CA PRO A 362 9.72 -17.84 15.08
C PRO A 362 9.43 -18.95 16.10
N GLY A 363 9.98 -20.13 15.86
CA GLY A 363 9.83 -21.30 16.74
C GLY A 363 8.46 -21.98 16.69
N SER A 364 7.56 -21.54 15.81
CA SER A 364 6.26 -22.17 15.62
C SER A 364 6.35 -23.40 14.72
N PRO A 365 5.53 -24.47 14.96
CA PRO A 365 5.46 -25.63 14.07
C PRO A 365 4.97 -25.25 12.66
N ASP A 366 4.03 -24.30 12.58
CA ASP A 366 3.65 -23.66 11.33
C ASP A 366 4.48 -22.40 11.15
N LEU A 367 5.05 -22.19 9.97
CA LEU A 367 5.99 -21.09 9.74
C LEU A 367 5.29 -19.75 9.51
N VAL A 368 4.11 -19.79 8.89
CA VAL A 368 3.41 -18.57 8.43
C VAL A 368 1.99 -18.54 8.96
N TYR A 369 1.60 -17.39 9.52
CA TYR A 369 0.26 -17.14 10.01
C TYR A 369 -0.28 -15.85 9.41
N ALA A 370 -1.55 -15.85 9.01
CA ALA A 370 -2.26 -14.59 8.90
C ALA A 370 -2.85 -14.20 10.24
N THR A 371 -3.08 -12.92 10.40
CA THR A 371 -3.37 -12.31 11.68
C THR A 371 -4.40 -11.21 11.50
N SER A 372 -5.07 -10.76 12.57
CA SER A 372 -5.82 -9.51 12.60
C SER A 372 -6.16 -8.99 13.96
N ILE A 373 -6.63 -7.74 13.96
CA ILE A 373 -7.38 -7.20 15.07
C ILE A 373 -8.85 -7.19 14.68
N SER A 374 -9.70 -7.66 15.59
CA SER A 374 -11.15 -7.56 15.45
C SER A 374 -11.72 -7.18 16.81
N THR A 375 -12.81 -6.43 16.78
CA THR A 375 -13.59 -6.11 17.98
C THR A 375 -14.87 -6.93 18.07
N GLN A 376 -15.15 -7.84 17.13
CA GLN A 376 -16.41 -8.59 17.11
C GLN A 376 -16.44 -9.83 18.00
N LYS A 377 -15.27 -10.27 18.47
CA LYS A 377 -15.16 -11.56 19.15
C LYS A 377 -15.75 -11.54 20.57
N THR A 378 -16.17 -10.38 21.06
CA THR A 378 -16.81 -10.21 22.37
C THR A 378 -18.04 -9.31 22.28
N LYS A 379 -19.04 -9.54 23.14
CA LYS A 379 -20.25 -8.70 23.19
C LYS A 379 -19.95 -7.26 23.59
N GLU A 380 -18.91 -7.08 24.40
CA GLU A 380 -18.42 -5.79 24.89
C GLU A 380 -17.46 -5.10 23.91
N GLN A 381 -17.25 -5.70 22.74
CA GLN A 381 -16.40 -5.20 21.65
C GLN A 381 -14.96 -4.90 22.09
N HIS A 382 -14.39 -5.74 22.94
CA HIS A 382 -12.97 -5.72 23.28
C HIS A 382 -12.10 -6.01 22.05
N LEU A 383 -10.93 -5.36 21.99
CA LEU A 383 -9.95 -5.64 20.95
C LEU A 383 -9.40 -7.06 21.12
N SER A 384 -9.47 -7.85 20.04
CA SER A 384 -8.97 -9.21 19.99
C SER A 384 -7.96 -9.35 18.86
N PHE A 385 -6.85 -10.03 19.14
CA PHE A 385 -5.88 -10.45 18.15
C PHE A 385 -6.27 -11.82 17.60
N CYS A 386 -6.70 -11.87 16.35
CA CYS A 386 -7.05 -13.07 15.63
C CYS A 386 -5.86 -13.60 14.84
N SER A 387 -5.77 -14.91 14.71
CA SER A 387 -4.73 -15.55 13.90
C SER A 387 -5.19 -16.88 13.37
N ARG A 388 -4.58 -17.27 12.25
CA ARG A 388 -4.77 -18.57 11.62
C ARG A 388 -3.50 -18.95 10.87
N SER A 389 -3.12 -20.21 10.99
CA SER A 389 -2.01 -20.76 10.22
C SER A 389 -2.31 -20.65 8.73
N ALA A 390 -1.39 -20.05 7.98
CA ALA A 390 -1.46 -19.94 6.52
C ALA A 390 -0.73 -21.11 5.83
N SER A 391 -0.03 -21.96 6.60
CA SER A 391 0.78 -23.05 6.05
C SER A 391 0.32 -24.46 6.44
N ARG A 392 -0.62 -24.59 7.38
CA ARG A 392 -1.14 -25.88 7.87
C ARG A 392 -2.41 -26.28 7.13
N LYS A 393 -2.54 -27.57 6.82
CA LYS A 393 -3.78 -28.14 6.26
C LYS A 393 -4.94 -27.97 7.23
N VAL A 394 -6.10 -27.57 6.70
CA VAL A 394 -7.37 -27.53 7.46
C VAL A 394 -7.87 -28.95 7.70
N GLU A 395 -8.25 -29.24 8.94
CA GLU A 395 -9.07 -30.42 9.24
C GLU A 395 -10.55 -30.06 9.32
N GLU A 396 -11.42 -30.87 8.71
CA GLU A 396 -12.89 -30.61 8.63
C GLU A 396 -13.61 -30.63 9.98
N SER A 397 -12.97 -31.17 11.03
CA SER A 397 -13.56 -31.26 12.37
C SER A 397 -12.97 -30.23 13.34
N GLY A 398 -13.81 -29.61 14.16
CA GLY A 398 -13.37 -28.75 15.27
C GLY A 398 -13.05 -27.30 14.91
N GLY A 399 -13.59 -26.77 13.80
CA GLY A 399 -13.48 -25.35 13.43
C GLY A 399 -12.05 -24.89 13.14
N ASP A 400 -11.24 -25.75 12.52
CA ASP A 400 -9.84 -25.47 12.19
C ASP A 400 -9.67 -24.48 11.02
N ASP A 401 -10.73 -24.31 10.24
CA ASP A 401 -10.88 -23.31 9.18
C ASP A 401 -11.13 -21.89 9.71
N GLN A 402 -11.51 -21.76 10.99
CA GLN A 402 -11.82 -20.48 11.60
C GLN A 402 -10.60 -19.82 12.25
N SER A 403 -10.54 -18.50 12.14
CA SER A 403 -9.64 -17.64 12.91
C SER A 403 -9.93 -17.77 14.40
N LYS A 404 -8.85 -17.98 15.17
CA LYS A 404 -8.92 -18.03 16.62
C LYS A 404 -8.31 -16.76 17.16
N CYS A 405 -8.88 -16.24 18.24
CA CYS A 405 -8.51 -14.92 18.74
C CYS A 405 -8.17 -14.94 20.22
N VAL A 406 -7.18 -14.11 20.58
CA VAL A 406 -6.83 -13.76 21.96
C VAL A 406 -7.40 -12.37 22.23
N THR A 407 -8.29 -12.26 23.21
CA THR A 407 -8.83 -10.96 23.63
C THR A 407 -7.88 -10.31 24.63
N PHE A 408 -7.55 -9.05 24.40
CA PHE A 408 -6.71 -8.28 25.30
C PHE A 408 -7.49 -7.84 26.55
N PRO A 409 -7.04 -8.21 27.76
CA PRO A 409 -7.73 -7.85 29.00
C PRO A 409 -7.51 -6.39 29.43
N GLU A 410 -6.52 -5.70 28.87
CA GLU A 410 -6.05 -4.38 29.29
C GLU A 410 -7.16 -3.31 29.17
N PRO A 411 -7.44 -2.53 30.24
CA PRO A 411 -8.50 -1.51 30.24
C PRO A 411 -8.42 -0.50 29.08
N GLU A 412 -7.21 -0.16 28.64
CA GLU A 412 -6.91 0.81 27.59
C GLU A 412 -7.42 0.37 26.21
N VAL A 413 -7.62 -0.94 26.00
CA VAL A 413 -8.11 -1.53 24.75
C VAL A 413 -9.48 -2.19 24.92
N ARG A 414 -10.11 -2.05 26.09
CA ARG A 414 -11.50 -2.50 26.33
C ARG A 414 -12.47 -1.57 25.59
N LYS A 415 -13.48 -2.16 24.92
CA LYS A 415 -14.43 -1.44 24.06
C LYS A 415 -13.66 -0.72 22.95
N GLY A 416 -13.01 -1.46 22.06
CA GLY A 416 -11.96 -1.02 21.12
C GLY A 416 -12.21 0.31 20.39
N ALA A 417 -13.46 0.77 20.27
CA ALA A 417 -13.82 2.13 19.89
C ALA A 417 -13.08 3.23 20.68
N ALA A 418 -12.67 2.99 21.93
CA ALA A 418 -11.95 3.95 22.75
C ALA A 418 -10.54 4.30 22.25
N LEU A 419 -9.95 3.48 21.36
CA LEU A 419 -8.67 3.76 20.71
C LEU A 419 -8.81 4.56 19.40
N GLY A 420 -10.04 4.72 18.90
CA GLY A 420 -10.32 5.48 17.69
C GLY A 420 -10.20 4.72 16.38
N ALA A 421 -10.07 5.47 15.29
CA ALA A 421 -9.87 4.91 13.95
C ALA A 421 -8.42 4.46 13.84
N PHE A 422 -8.22 3.19 13.51
CA PHE A 422 -6.89 2.64 13.26
C PHE A 422 -6.39 3.15 11.93
N GLN A 423 -5.30 3.90 11.93
CA GLN A 423 -4.58 4.19 10.70
C GLN A 423 -3.56 3.09 10.51
N ASN A 424 -4.03 1.92 10.11
CA ASN A 424 -3.17 0.77 10.16
C ASN A 424 -2.39 0.64 8.87
N PHE A 425 -1.15 1.13 8.86
CA PHE A 425 -0.08 0.53 8.09
C PHE A 425 0.49 -0.59 8.98
N PRO A 426 -0.09 -1.81 8.99
CA PRO A 426 0.39 -2.86 9.87
C PRO A 426 1.86 -3.11 9.60
N LEU A 427 2.69 -2.95 10.62
CA LEU A 427 4.11 -3.27 10.51
C LEU A 427 4.30 -4.65 11.05
N VAL A 428 4.59 -5.56 10.15
CA VAL A 428 4.78 -6.96 10.45
C VAL A 428 6.28 -7.26 10.49
N ARG A 429 6.75 -7.65 11.67
CA ARG A 429 8.09 -8.21 11.89
C ARG A 429 7.91 -9.66 12.34
N ALA A 430 8.94 -10.48 12.17
CA ALA A 430 8.91 -11.84 12.73
C ALA A 430 8.61 -11.79 14.24
N GLY A 431 7.49 -12.37 14.67
CA GLY A 431 7.05 -12.37 16.07
C GLY A 431 6.60 -11.02 16.67
N GLN A 432 6.37 -9.97 15.87
CA GLN A 432 5.86 -8.69 16.40
C GLN A 432 4.96 -7.95 15.40
N GLN A 433 3.90 -7.34 15.92
CA GLN A 433 3.03 -6.43 15.16
C GLN A 433 2.90 -5.07 15.84
N ILE A 434 2.79 -4.03 15.01
CA ILE A 434 2.66 -2.66 15.47
C ILE A 434 1.46 -2.01 14.80
N TYR A 435 0.64 -1.33 15.61
CA TYR A 435 -0.57 -0.62 15.18
C TYR A 435 -0.51 0.84 15.61
N PHE A 436 -0.91 1.73 14.72
CA PHE A 436 -1.15 3.14 15.03
C PHE A 436 -2.65 3.39 15.11
N ALA A 437 -3.09 3.87 16.26
CA ALA A 437 -4.45 4.31 16.50
C ALA A 437 -4.45 5.83 16.70
N ARG A 438 -5.31 6.55 15.98
CA ARG A 438 -5.50 7.98 16.16
C ARG A 438 -6.71 8.19 17.05
N ASP A 439 -6.54 9.00 18.10
CA ASP A 439 -7.61 9.19 19.08
C ASP A 439 -8.79 9.90 18.41
N ILE A 440 -9.98 9.34 18.58
CA ILE A 440 -11.23 9.94 18.11
C ILE A 440 -11.87 10.80 19.19
N ASP A 441 -11.32 10.88 20.39
CA ASP A 441 -11.92 11.60 21.51
C ASP A 441 -11.24 12.96 21.69
N GLN A 442 -12.02 14.04 21.62
CA GLN A 442 -11.60 15.33 22.17
C GLN A 442 -12.29 15.58 23.50
N ARG A 443 -11.53 15.45 24.59
CA ARG A 443 -11.85 16.14 25.86
C ARG A 443 -11.33 17.56 25.78
N THR A 444 -12.21 18.51 25.46
CA THR A 444 -11.95 19.91 25.81
C THR A 444 -13.04 20.40 26.75
N ASP A 445 -12.63 20.90 27.91
CA ASP A 445 -13.53 21.51 28.89
C ASP A 445 -13.89 22.96 28.51
N SER A 446 -13.24 23.52 27.47
CA SER A 446 -13.48 24.88 26.98
C SER A 446 -14.60 24.90 25.92
N LEU A 447 -15.71 25.57 26.24
CA LEU A 447 -16.82 25.81 25.31
C LEU A 447 -16.38 26.59 24.05
N LEU A 448 -15.43 27.50 24.20
CA LEU A 448 -14.95 28.39 23.13
C LEU A 448 -14.03 27.65 22.16
N THR A 449 -13.12 26.83 22.70
CA THR A 449 -12.25 25.94 21.93
C THR A 449 -13.09 24.88 21.21
N ALA A 450 -14.10 24.31 21.88
CA ALA A 450 -15.03 23.38 21.27
C ALA A 450 -15.84 24.00 20.12
N ALA A 451 -16.26 25.27 20.24
CA ALA A 451 -16.98 25.98 19.20
C ALA A 451 -16.07 26.30 18.00
N TRP A 452 -14.83 26.70 18.26
CA TRP A 452 -13.83 26.99 17.21
C TRP A 452 -13.43 25.71 16.46
N GLN A 453 -13.12 24.63 17.17
CA GLN A 453 -12.82 23.32 16.58
C GLN A 453 -14.02 22.74 15.82
N ARG A 454 -15.26 23.07 16.21
CA ARG A 454 -16.47 22.70 15.45
C ARG A 454 -16.60 23.48 14.14
N ALA A 455 -16.21 24.75 14.15
CA ALA A 455 -16.33 25.63 12.98
C ALA A 455 -15.18 25.44 11.97
N PHE A 456 -13.98 25.15 12.46
CA PHE A 456 -12.75 25.14 11.65
C PHE A 456 -11.96 23.83 11.73
N GLY A 457 -12.35 22.87 12.56
CA GLY A 457 -11.56 21.65 12.80
C GLY A 457 -10.19 21.94 13.43
N ASN A 458 -9.43 20.88 13.69
CA ASN A 458 -7.98 20.97 13.56
C ASN A 458 -7.65 20.44 12.17
N SER A 459 -6.78 21.13 11.41
CA SER A 459 -6.26 20.60 10.14
C SER A 459 -5.54 19.27 10.34
N PHE A 460 -4.97 19.08 11.53
CA PHE A 460 -4.20 17.92 11.92
C PHE A 460 -4.50 17.47 13.36
N SER A 461 -4.51 16.17 13.61
CA SER A 461 -4.79 15.52 14.90
C SER A 461 -3.51 14.95 15.50
N PRO A 462 -2.99 15.51 16.59
CA PRO A 462 -1.71 15.05 17.08
C PRO A 462 -1.82 13.88 18.07
N ASP A 463 -2.97 13.70 18.73
CA ASP A 463 -3.14 12.65 19.74
C ASP A 463 -3.32 11.25 19.11
N GLY A 464 -2.56 10.29 19.62
CA GLY A 464 -2.62 8.91 19.18
C GLY A 464 -2.02 7.92 20.16
N ALA A 465 -2.09 6.64 19.80
CA ALA A 465 -1.49 5.53 20.52
C ALA A 465 -0.81 4.57 19.54
N LEU A 466 0.40 4.15 19.87
CA LEU A 466 1.08 3.04 19.22
C LEU A 466 0.93 1.80 20.10
N LEU A 467 0.37 0.72 19.54
CA LEU A 467 0.25 -0.57 20.20
C LEU A 467 1.34 -1.50 19.66
N VAL A 468 2.17 -2.03 20.56
CA VAL A 468 3.18 -3.05 20.23
C VAL A 468 2.69 -4.39 20.75
N ILE A 469 2.47 -5.33 19.84
CA ILE A 469 1.97 -6.67 20.14
C ILE A 469 3.09 -7.65 19.85
N ASP A 470 3.61 -8.30 20.89
CA ASP A 470 4.54 -9.42 20.73
C ASP A 470 3.72 -10.69 20.44
N VAL A 471 4.17 -11.47 19.46
CA VAL A 471 3.48 -12.64 18.92
C VAL A 471 4.39 -13.84 19.02
N ALA A 472 3.89 -14.90 19.65
CA ALA A 472 4.61 -16.14 19.90
C ALA A 472 3.79 -17.36 19.42
N PRO A 473 4.43 -18.54 19.30
CA PRO A 473 3.75 -19.77 18.91
C PRO A 473 2.50 -20.05 19.76
N PRO A 474 1.52 -20.78 19.20
CA PRO A 474 0.29 -21.05 19.93
C PRO A 474 0.55 -22.01 21.09
N LEU A 475 -0.12 -21.80 22.23
CA LEU A 475 0.02 -22.67 23.43
C LEU A 475 -0.51 -24.09 23.21
N ALA A 476 -1.41 -24.26 22.24
CA ALA A 476 -1.92 -25.54 21.77
C ALA A 476 -1.73 -25.61 20.26
N ALA A 477 -1.47 -26.79 19.70
CA ALA A 477 -1.12 -26.98 18.28
C ALA A 477 -2.10 -26.33 17.28
N LYS A 478 -3.39 -26.24 17.63
CA LYS A 478 -4.45 -25.61 16.83
C LYS A 478 -5.04 -24.36 17.49
N GLY A 479 -4.39 -23.81 18.51
CA GLY A 479 -4.85 -22.60 19.20
C GLY A 479 -4.55 -21.33 18.40
N PRO A 480 -5.06 -20.17 18.85
CA PRO A 480 -4.57 -18.90 18.34
C PRO A 480 -3.09 -18.73 18.70
N LEU A 481 -2.37 -17.95 17.91
CA LEU A 481 -1.07 -17.42 18.31
C LEU A 481 -1.16 -16.75 19.67
N SER A 482 -0.12 -16.91 20.48
CA SER A 482 -0.02 -16.19 21.74
C SER A 482 0.32 -14.74 21.40
N ALA A 483 -0.63 -13.83 21.61
CA ALA A 483 -0.44 -12.41 21.41
C ALA A 483 -0.53 -11.68 22.74
N LYS A 484 0.47 -10.84 23.02
CA LYS A 484 0.53 -10.03 24.24
C LYS A 484 0.77 -8.57 23.89
N LEU A 485 -0.04 -7.69 24.45
CA LEU A 485 0.19 -6.25 24.36
C LEU A 485 1.43 -5.91 25.21
N LYS A 486 2.57 -5.70 24.54
CA LYS A 486 3.86 -5.44 25.18
C LYS A 486 3.92 -4.02 25.73
N LYS A 487 3.51 -3.05 24.90
CA LYS A 487 3.57 -1.61 25.21
C LYS A 487 2.46 -0.87 24.49
N ILE A 488 1.86 0.10 25.17
CA ILE A 488 1.05 1.16 24.55
C ILE A 488 1.81 2.46 24.74
N VAL A 489 2.13 3.16 23.65
CA VAL A 489 2.82 4.46 23.70
C VAL A 489 1.85 5.53 23.22
N ARG A 490 1.42 6.40 24.14
CA ARG A 490 0.63 7.58 23.78
C ARG A 490 1.56 8.65 23.19
N PHE A 491 1.08 9.37 22.19
CA PHE A 491 1.89 10.38 21.52
C PHE A 491 1.04 11.58 21.10
N ASN A 492 1.70 12.74 21.01
CA ASN A 492 1.17 14.01 20.54
C ASN A 492 2.01 14.45 19.34
N ILE A 493 1.79 13.78 18.21
CA ILE A 493 2.54 13.97 16.96
C ILE A 493 1.53 14.23 15.86
N ASP A 494 1.61 15.43 15.28
CA ASP A 494 0.79 15.87 14.17
C ASP A 494 0.75 14.82 13.04
N ASP A 495 -0.41 14.62 12.46
CA ASP A 495 -0.63 13.58 11.48
C ASP A 495 -0.16 13.93 10.06
N ARG A 496 0.35 15.14 9.86
CA ARG A 496 1.22 15.50 8.74
C ARG A 496 2.46 14.60 8.61
N PHE A 497 2.83 13.94 9.69
CA PHE A 497 3.93 12.98 9.74
C PHE A 497 3.49 11.54 9.46
N ASP A 498 2.25 11.29 9.07
CA ASP A 498 1.85 9.97 8.59
C ASP A 498 2.16 9.81 7.08
N PRO A 499 2.61 8.63 6.63
CA PRO A 499 2.84 7.43 7.41
C PRO A 499 4.19 7.44 8.16
N MET A 500 4.17 6.91 9.39
CA MET A 500 5.37 6.61 10.17
C MET A 500 5.76 5.14 9.97
N MET A 501 6.95 4.88 9.45
CA MET A 501 7.41 3.54 9.04
C MET A 501 8.70 3.14 9.77
N PRO A 502 8.93 1.85 10.07
CA PRO A 502 10.07 1.41 10.87
C PRO A 502 11.35 1.44 10.05
N ILE A 503 12.48 1.70 10.72
CA ILE A 503 13.79 1.78 10.04
C ILE A 503 14.57 0.46 9.99
N THR A 504 14.08 -0.55 10.70
CA THR A 504 14.75 -1.84 10.91
C THR A 504 13.73 -2.94 11.20
N ARG A 505 14.15 -4.19 11.00
CA ARG A 505 13.37 -5.40 11.34
C ARG A 505 13.49 -5.79 12.81
N LYS A 506 14.46 -5.22 13.53
CA LYS A 506 14.69 -5.51 14.94
C LYS A 506 13.48 -5.15 15.80
N VAL A 507 12.96 -6.14 16.52
CA VAL A 507 11.73 -6.04 17.33
C VAL A 507 11.87 -5.13 18.56
N ASP A 508 13.09 -4.89 19.02
CA ASP A 508 13.42 -4.00 20.14
C ASP A 508 13.65 -2.55 19.70
N ASP A 509 13.83 -2.30 18.41
CA ASP A 509 14.02 -0.97 17.85
C ASP A 509 12.68 -0.38 17.38
N LEU A 510 12.23 0.64 18.10
CA LEU A 510 10.99 1.39 17.86
C LEU A 510 11.29 2.79 17.28
N ARG A 511 12.36 2.93 16.50
CA ARG A 511 12.63 4.13 15.69
C ARG A 511 11.92 4.05 14.34
N PHE A 512 11.26 5.15 13.98
CA PHE A 512 10.43 5.28 12.79
C PHE A 512 10.88 6.48 11.96
N LEU A 513 10.66 6.40 10.65
CA LEU A 513 10.82 7.47 9.69
C LEU A 513 9.47 7.95 9.18
N SER A 514 9.43 9.23 8.87
CA SER A 514 8.31 9.91 8.26
C SER A 514 8.82 10.97 7.29
N LEU A 515 7.98 11.36 6.33
CA LEU A 515 8.25 12.46 5.41
C LEU A 515 7.36 13.64 5.74
N GLU A 516 7.94 14.83 5.70
CA GLU A 516 7.21 16.09 5.74
C GLU A 516 7.57 16.90 4.49
N ALA A 517 6.58 17.15 3.64
CA ALA A 517 6.73 17.93 2.43
C ALA A 517 6.17 19.35 2.62
N SER A 518 7.03 20.34 2.44
CA SER A 518 6.68 21.75 2.30
C SER A 518 6.34 22.07 0.84
N LYS A 519 6.00 23.33 0.53
CA LYS A 519 5.72 23.77 -0.85
C LYS A 519 6.88 23.51 -1.83
N SER A 520 8.12 23.52 -1.35
CA SER A 520 9.32 23.40 -2.21
C SER A 520 10.32 22.34 -1.77
N SER A 521 10.18 21.77 -0.57
CA SER A 521 11.14 20.82 -0.01
C SER A 521 10.47 19.61 0.60
N VAL A 522 11.21 18.52 0.76
CA VAL A 522 10.84 17.39 1.60
C VAL A 522 11.91 17.15 2.66
N HIS A 523 11.47 16.91 3.89
CA HIS A 523 12.31 16.65 5.04
C HIS A 523 12.02 15.27 5.61
N LEU A 524 13.09 14.57 5.96
CA LEU A 524 13.01 13.28 6.62
C LEU A 524 12.97 13.46 8.13
N ARG A 525 11.98 12.84 8.77
CA ARG A 525 11.70 12.96 10.20
C ARG A 525 11.90 11.62 10.89
N THR A 526 12.44 11.66 12.10
CA THR A 526 12.57 10.47 12.95
C THR A 526 11.65 10.57 14.16
N ILE A 527 11.04 9.47 14.55
CA ILE A 527 10.25 9.36 15.77
C ILE A 527 10.73 8.14 16.55
N ASP A 528 11.04 8.33 17.83
CA ASP A 528 11.51 7.27 18.72
C ASP A 528 10.41 6.90 19.73
N PHE A 529 9.67 5.82 19.42
CA PHE A 529 8.59 5.30 20.27
C PHE A 529 9.10 4.40 21.42
N ALA A 530 10.43 4.20 21.55
CA ALA A 530 10.98 3.58 22.75
C ALA A 530 10.82 4.51 23.97
N ARG A 531 10.77 5.82 23.75
CA ARG A 531 10.53 6.85 24.77
C ARG A 531 9.06 6.88 25.21
N ASP A 532 8.83 7.35 26.43
CA ASP A 532 7.46 7.49 26.97
C ASP A 532 6.70 8.69 26.38
N ASN A 533 7.44 9.73 25.97
CA ASN A 533 6.90 10.88 25.25
C ASN A 533 7.64 11.04 23.91
N PRO A 534 7.23 10.32 22.86
CA PRO A 534 7.90 10.38 21.56
C PRO A 534 7.74 11.77 20.95
N SER A 535 8.82 12.25 20.33
CA SER A 535 8.88 13.57 19.69
C SER A 535 9.45 13.45 18.29
N VAL A 536 9.08 14.39 17.42
CA VAL A 536 9.60 14.44 16.05
C VAL A 536 11.01 15.04 16.04
N GLY A 537 11.97 14.24 15.57
CA GLY A 537 13.34 14.61 15.30
C GLY A 537 13.61 14.83 13.81
N ASN A 538 14.78 15.40 13.51
CA ASN A 538 15.32 15.49 12.15
C ASN A 538 16.14 14.24 11.83
N ALA A 539 15.98 13.68 10.63
CA ALA A 539 17.00 12.84 10.04
C ALA A 539 17.81 13.66 9.04
N ARG A 540 19.12 13.79 9.31
CA ARG A 540 20.01 14.54 8.42
C ARG A 540 20.41 13.66 7.24
N LEU A 541 20.31 14.23 6.05
CA LEU A 541 20.87 13.67 4.83
C LEU A 541 22.11 14.50 4.49
N THR A 542 23.22 13.83 4.18
CA THR A 542 24.46 14.49 3.79
C THR A 542 24.94 13.98 2.44
N MET A 543 25.42 14.90 1.61
CA MET A 543 26.03 14.60 0.31
C MET A 543 27.30 15.42 0.16
N GLY A 544 28.42 14.75 -0.13
CA GLY A 544 29.73 15.38 -0.01
C GLY A 544 30.00 15.79 1.44
N ASN A 545 30.39 17.05 1.65
CA ASN A 545 30.75 17.58 2.97
C ASN A 545 29.62 18.38 3.65
N GLY A 546 28.39 18.35 3.12
CA GLY A 546 27.29 19.18 3.61
C GLY A 546 25.97 18.45 3.75
N ASP A 547 25.07 19.05 4.53
CA ASP A 547 23.66 18.65 4.59
C ASP A 547 22.98 18.93 3.25
N VAL A 548 21.98 18.12 2.91
CA VAL A 548 21.21 18.28 1.68
C VAL A 548 19.72 18.38 1.97
N ASP A 549 19.11 19.40 1.38
CA ASP A 549 17.66 19.53 1.30
C ASP A 549 17.18 18.96 -0.04
N LEU A 550 16.15 18.12 0.01
CA LEU A 550 15.53 17.55 -1.17
C LEU A 550 14.38 18.44 -1.62
N ASP A 551 14.26 18.66 -2.93
CA ASP A 551 13.08 19.28 -3.53
C ASP A 551 11.82 18.43 -3.30
N ARG A 552 10.64 19.08 -3.27
CA ARG A 552 9.34 18.41 -3.06
C ARG A 552 9.10 17.23 -4.01
N SER A 553 9.58 17.29 -5.26
CA SER A 553 9.38 16.21 -6.24
C SER A 553 9.95 14.85 -5.81
N TRP A 554 10.89 14.80 -4.86
CA TRP A 554 11.38 13.54 -4.29
C TRP A 554 10.35 12.81 -3.42
N ALA A 555 9.28 13.48 -3.02
CA ALA A 555 8.17 12.87 -2.29
C ALA A 555 7.10 12.31 -3.23
N GLU A 556 7.09 12.68 -4.52
CA GLU A 556 6.06 12.25 -5.48
C GLU A 556 6.11 10.74 -5.78
N ARG A 557 7.19 10.05 -5.38
CA ARG A 557 7.33 8.59 -5.46
C ARG A 557 7.61 7.99 -4.08
N PRO A 558 7.18 6.74 -3.82
CA PRO A 558 7.47 6.07 -2.56
C PRO A 558 8.97 5.91 -2.30
N ILE A 559 9.35 6.08 -1.03
CA ILE A 559 10.71 5.83 -0.55
C ILE A 559 10.79 4.42 0.00
N LEU A 560 11.81 3.67 -0.39
CA LEU A 560 12.07 2.35 0.18
C LEU A 560 13.09 2.46 1.31
N VAL A 561 12.77 1.82 2.43
CA VAL A 561 13.68 1.63 3.56
C VAL A 561 14.19 0.20 3.51
N LEU A 562 15.51 0.03 3.47
CA LEU A 562 16.16 -1.27 3.43
C LEU A 562 17.07 -1.45 4.63
N GLU A 563 17.25 -2.70 5.04
CA GLU A 563 18.25 -3.11 6.02
C GLU A 563 19.07 -4.25 5.42
N THR A 564 20.37 -4.00 5.20
CA THR A 564 21.25 -5.02 4.61
C THR A 564 21.55 -6.13 5.62
N ARG A 565 21.63 -7.37 5.14
CA ARG A 565 21.96 -8.55 5.96
C ARG A 565 23.47 -8.86 6.01
N GLU A 566 24.30 -7.86 5.74
CA GLU A 566 25.75 -7.98 5.78
C GLU A 566 26.26 -8.10 7.23
N ALA A 567 27.52 -8.52 7.42
CA ALA A 567 28.13 -8.61 8.76
C ALA A 567 28.08 -7.28 9.55
N ARG A 568 28.05 -6.15 8.82
CA ARG A 568 27.73 -4.82 9.36
C ARG A 568 26.46 -4.31 8.67
N PRO A 569 25.28 -4.52 9.26
CA PRO A 569 24.02 -4.09 8.66
C PRO A 569 23.98 -2.58 8.45
N LYS A 570 23.49 -2.15 7.29
CA LYS A 570 23.25 -0.75 6.94
C LYS A 570 21.77 -0.52 6.70
N THR A 571 21.25 0.58 7.22
CA THR A 571 19.96 1.12 6.79
C THR A 571 20.16 1.95 5.54
N LYS A 572 19.42 1.65 4.47
CA LYS A 572 19.43 2.44 3.22
C LYS A 572 18.07 3.07 2.97
N LEU A 573 18.09 4.29 2.47
CA LEU A 573 16.93 5.04 2.02
C LEU A 573 17.07 5.25 0.52
N VAL A 574 16.13 4.70 -0.24
CA VAL A 574 16.15 4.75 -1.70
C VAL A 574 15.02 5.67 -2.17
N PHE A 575 15.41 6.73 -2.84
CA PHE A 575 14.53 7.74 -3.40
C PHE A 575 14.52 7.62 -4.93
N SER A 576 13.38 7.95 -5.53
CA SER A 576 13.28 8.17 -6.97
C SER A 576 12.34 9.34 -7.26
N ARG A 577 12.52 10.00 -8.40
CA ARG A 577 11.58 10.99 -8.97
C ARG A 577 11.66 10.94 -10.49
N GLY A 578 10.59 11.28 -11.18
CA GLY A 578 10.55 11.25 -12.64
C GLY A 578 9.74 12.39 -13.22
N GLU A 579 10.17 12.88 -14.39
CA GLU A 579 9.52 13.98 -15.11
C GLU A 579 9.58 13.73 -16.61
N ILE A 580 8.43 13.81 -17.28
CA ILE A 580 8.32 13.71 -18.73
C ILE A 580 8.71 15.06 -19.33
N ALA A 581 9.57 15.05 -20.34
CA ALA A 581 9.86 16.27 -21.10
C ALA A 581 8.70 16.57 -22.05
N ILE A 582 7.99 17.68 -21.80
CA ILE A 582 6.93 18.18 -22.68
C ILE A 582 7.45 19.46 -23.35
N GLU A 583 7.51 19.51 -24.69
CA GLU A 583 7.87 20.75 -25.40
C GLU A 583 6.78 21.82 -25.18
N PRO A 584 7.11 22.98 -24.58
CA PRO A 584 6.15 24.06 -24.40
C PRO A 584 5.63 24.55 -25.76
N GLY A 585 4.31 24.54 -25.98
CA GLY A 585 3.68 25.12 -27.18
C GLY A 585 3.51 24.17 -28.38
N LYS A 586 3.84 22.88 -28.27
CA LYS A 586 3.54 21.86 -29.28
C LYS A 586 2.77 20.66 -28.70
N PRO A 587 1.49 20.81 -28.35
CA PRO A 587 0.66 19.72 -27.83
C PRO A 587 0.24 18.70 -28.90
N ASP A 588 0.72 18.78 -30.15
CA ASP A 588 0.40 17.76 -31.16
C ASP A 588 1.28 16.51 -31.00
N VAL A 589 1.00 15.78 -29.93
CA VAL A 589 1.70 14.55 -29.56
C VAL A 589 1.28 13.39 -30.48
N SER A 590 0.24 13.56 -31.30
CA SER A 590 -0.30 12.52 -32.20
C SER A 590 0.68 12.08 -33.29
N HIS A 591 1.68 12.90 -33.57
CA HIS A 591 2.76 12.65 -34.54
C HIS A 591 4.16 12.55 -33.91
N ALA A 592 4.29 12.62 -32.57
CA ALA A 592 5.59 12.54 -31.92
C ALA A 592 6.15 11.11 -31.98
N THR A 593 7.24 10.92 -32.70
CA THR A 593 7.97 9.64 -32.78
C THR A 593 8.95 9.45 -31.64
N THR A 594 8.98 10.37 -30.67
CA THR A 594 9.93 10.33 -29.56
C THR A 594 9.28 10.84 -28.28
N GLU A 595 9.49 10.11 -27.19
CA GLU A 595 9.14 10.51 -25.83
C GLU A 595 10.38 10.46 -24.96
N VAL A 596 10.46 11.38 -23.99
CA VAL A 596 11.62 11.45 -23.10
C VAL A 596 11.17 11.58 -21.66
N LEU A 597 11.72 10.73 -20.81
CA LEU A 597 11.58 10.75 -19.36
C LEU A 597 12.95 11.03 -18.74
N THR A 598 12.99 11.97 -17.80
CA THR A 598 14.12 12.09 -16.86
C THR A 598 13.74 11.35 -15.59
N LEU A 599 14.52 10.34 -15.21
CA LEU A 599 14.37 9.56 -13.98
C LEU A 599 15.61 9.78 -13.10
N GLN A 600 15.42 10.26 -11.88
CA GLN A 600 16.51 10.47 -10.93
C GLN A 600 16.36 9.54 -9.73
N THR A 601 17.48 9.02 -9.23
CA THR A 601 17.52 8.15 -8.06
C THR A 601 18.61 8.60 -7.09
N LEU A 602 18.36 8.43 -5.80
CA LEU A 602 19.33 8.68 -4.73
C LEU A 602 19.25 7.57 -3.70
N VAL A 603 20.41 7.14 -3.22
CA VAL A 603 20.54 6.22 -2.10
C VAL A 603 21.38 6.87 -1.03
N PHE A 604 20.80 6.96 0.17
CA PHE A 604 21.52 7.34 1.37
C PHE A 604 21.64 6.14 2.29
N GLU A 605 22.76 6.01 2.96
CA GLU A 605 23.01 4.90 3.88
C GLU A 605 23.55 5.36 5.23
N ARG A 606 23.27 4.56 6.24
CA ARG A 606 23.77 4.73 7.60
C ARG A 606 23.96 3.36 8.22
N ASP A 607 24.99 3.19 9.04
CA ASP A 607 25.13 1.95 9.81
C ASP A 607 23.89 1.75 10.70
N ALA A 608 23.33 0.54 10.73
CA ALA A 608 22.08 0.27 11.46
C ALA A 608 22.23 0.50 12.99
N ALA A 609 23.46 0.32 13.49
CA ALA A 609 23.83 0.57 14.88
C ALA A 609 24.21 2.04 15.18
N ALA A 610 24.18 2.92 14.19
CA ALA A 610 24.57 4.31 14.39
C ALA A 610 23.63 5.05 15.36
N PRO A 611 24.15 6.06 16.09
CA PRO A 611 23.34 7.00 16.87
C PRO A 611 22.23 7.67 16.04
N LEU A 612 21.16 8.13 16.71
CA LEU A 612 19.99 8.70 16.03
C LEU A 612 20.33 9.95 15.20
N ASP A 613 21.25 10.77 15.72
CA ASP A 613 21.72 12.03 15.13
C ASP A 613 22.79 11.83 14.03
N ALA A 614 23.31 10.61 13.88
CA ALA A 614 24.22 10.30 12.78
C ALA A 614 23.51 10.47 11.43
N PRO A 615 24.12 11.22 10.49
CA PRO A 615 23.49 11.50 9.21
C PRO A 615 23.44 10.24 8.34
N PHE A 616 22.46 10.20 7.45
CA PHE A 616 22.51 9.30 6.31
C PHE A 616 23.39 9.93 5.22
N VAL A 617 24.41 9.20 4.79
CA VAL A 617 25.39 9.67 3.82
C VAL A 617 25.01 9.15 2.44
N LYS A 618 25.01 10.00 1.42
CA LYS A 618 24.79 9.56 0.04
C LYS A 618 25.81 8.47 -0.33
N SER A 619 25.32 7.31 -0.73
CA SER A 619 26.16 6.22 -1.22
C SER A 619 26.04 5.99 -2.72
N ALA A 620 24.91 6.31 -3.34
CA ALA A 620 24.74 6.22 -4.78
C ALA A 620 23.69 7.21 -5.30
N GLY A 621 23.78 7.60 -6.57
CA GLY A 621 22.76 8.45 -7.17
C GLY A 621 23.02 8.70 -8.65
N ALA A 622 21.97 8.67 -9.45
CA ALA A 622 22.05 8.85 -10.89
C ALA A 622 20.87 9.68 -11.43
N ALA A 623 21.13 10.47 -12.47
CA ALA A 623 20.12 11.09 -13.30
C ALA A 623 20.12 10.42 -14.67
N CYS A 624 19.05 9.71 -14.99
CA CYS A 624 18.90 8.93 -16.21
C CYS A 624 17.93 9.61 -17.16
N ARG A 625 18.38 9.84 -18.39
CA ARG A 625 17.54 10.23 -19.52
C ARG A 625 17.13 8.97 -20.28
N ILE A 626 15.84 8.71 -20.32
CA ILE A 626 15.21 7.58 -21.01
C ILE A 626 14.50 8.13 -22.23
N VAL A 627 14.86 7.66 -23.42
CA VAL A 627 14.27 8.08 -24.69
C VAL A 627 13.59 6.88 -25.33
N TYR A 628 12.29 7.00 -25.57
CA TYR A 628 11.54 6.05 -26.40
C TYR A 628 11.42 6.61 -27.82
N GLU A 629 11.73 5.80 -28.82
CA GLU A 629 11.59 6.09 -30.23
C GLU A 629 10.62 5.10 -30.87
N PHE A 630 9.67 5.63 -31.63
CA PHE A 630 8.57 4.88 -32.23
C PHE A 630 8.57 5.01 -33.75
N GLU A 631 7.98 4.03 -34.42
CA GLU A 631 7.68 4.13 -35.85
C GLU A 631 6.64 5.22 -36.14
N ALA A 632 6.93 6.05 -37.15
CA ALA A 632 6.04 7.12 -37.59
C ALA A 632 4.70 6.57 -38.09
N ASN A 633 3.61 7.28 -37.78
CA ASN A 633 2.24 6.96 -38.21
C ASN A 633 1.70 5.59 -37.74
N HIS A 634 2.41 4.86 -36.88
CA HIS A 634 1.92 3.62 -36.28
C HIS A 634 1.16 3.91 -34.98
N THR A 635 -0.16 3.69 -34.96
CA THR A 635 -1.03 4.08 -33.84
C THR A 635 -1.61 2.91 -33.02
N ASP A 636 -1.21 1.69 -33.36
CA ASP A 636 -1.77 0.42 -32.87
C ASP A 636 -0.86 -0.31 -31.86
N TRP A 637 0.03 0.40 -31.16
CA TRP A 637 0.76 -0.26 -30.08
C TRP A 637 -0.13 -0.47 -28.85
N PRO A 638 -0.01 -1.61 -28.14
CA PRO A 638 -0.58 -1.80 -26.81
C PRO A 638 -0.21 -0.70 -25.80
N CYS A 639 0.86 0.05 -26.12
CA CYS A 639 1.38 1.17 -25.34
C CYS A 639 1.48 2.49 -26.12
N TYR A 640 0.82 2.68 -27.27
CA TYR A 640 0.82 3.97 -27.98
C TYR A 640 -0.39 4.79 -27.60
N ARG A 641 -0.14 6.03 -27.18
CA ARG A 641 -0.53 7.28 -27.84
C ARG A 641 -0.13 8.40 -26.88
N ALA A 642 0.51 9.43 -27.44
CA ALA A 642 0.30 10.83 -27.12
C ALA A 642 -0.50 11.09 -25.83
N PHE A 643 0.12 11.61 -24.77
CA PHE A 643 -0.64 12.21 -23.68
C PHE A 643 -1.56 13.27 -24.28
N ASP A 644 -2.86 12.95 -24.35
CA ASP A 644 -3.91 13.85 -24.78
C ASP A 644 -4.51 14.46 -23.50
N PRO A 645 -4.17 15.71 -23.16
CA PRO A 645 -4.68 16.36 -21.95
C PRO A 645 -6.21 16.46 -21.93
N ASP A 646 -6.87 16.34 -23.10
CA ASP A 646 -8.33 16.41 -23.26
C ASP A 646 -9.00 15.02 -23.23
N ARG A 647 -8.24 13.92 -23.29
CA ARG A 647 -8.75 12.53 -23.18
C ARG A 647 -8.11 11.77 -22.01
N THR A 648 -8.70 12.03 -20.85
CA THR A 648 -8.32 11.61 -19.48
C THR A 648 -8.11 10.11 -19.18
N MET A 649 -8.04 9.19 -20.15
CA MET A 649 -8.06 7.73 -19.90
C MET A 649 -6.99 6.87 -20.60
N ARG A 650 -5.85 7.40 -21.09
CA ARG A 650 -4.76 6.56 -21.69
C ARG A 650 -3.36 7.14 -21.40
N ALA A 651 -2.42 6.30 -20.96
CA ALA A 651 -1.06 6.70 -20.53
C ALA A 651 0.06 6.24 -21.50
N SER A 652 0.99 7.16 -21.82
CA SER A 652 2.17 6.94 -22.67
C SER A 652 3.23 6.01 -22.03
N PRO A 653 4.19 5.44 -22.79
CA PRO A 653 5.31 4.70 -22.23
C PRO A 653 6.11 5.49 -21.20
N ALA A 654 6.43 6.76 -21.48
CA ALA A 654 7.11 7.62 -20.52
C ALA A 654 6.28 7.84 -19.25
N THR A 655 4.96 8.04 -19.37
CA THR A 655 4.05 8.16 -18.20
C THR A 655 3.99 6.87 -17.39
N ARG A 656 3.88 5.71 -18.05
CA ARG A 656 3.89 4.42 -17.35
C ARG A 656 5.23 4.14 -16.68
N MET A 657 6.34 4.57 -17.28
CA MET A 657 7.67 4.44 -16.68
C MET A 657 7.87 5.42 -15.52
N GLN A 658 7.40 6.66 -15.64
CA GLN A 658 7.34 7.63 -14.54
C GLN A 658 6.52 7.08 -13.37
N ALA A 659 5.51 6.26 -13.67
CA ALA A 659 4.72 5.57 -12.69
C ALA A 659 5.38 4.31 -12.12
N SER A 660 6.27 3.63 -12.86
CA SER A 660 6.75 2.26 -12.60
C SER A 660 7.13 1.95 -11.14
N GLN A 661 6.93 0.70 -10.70
CA GLN A 661 7.33 0.25 -9.37
C GLN A 661 8.85 0.37 -9.23
N MET A 662 9.33 0.94 -8.12
CA MET A 662 10.75 0.89 -7.77
C MET A 662 11.05 -0.41 -7.06
N LEU A 663 11.98 -1.20 -7.60
CA LEU A 663 12.47 -2.44 -7.03
C LEU A 663 13.93 -2.30 -6.66
N VAL A 664 14.36 -3.00 -5.61
CA VAL A 664 15.74 -2.97 -5.14
C VAL A 664 16.16 -4.40 -4.83
N GLY A 665 17.33 -4.80 -5.34
CA GLY A 665 17.82 -6.16 -5.21
C GLY A 665 19.24 -6.32 -5.74
N ARG A 666 19.78 -7.53 -5.61
CA ARG A 666 21.12 -7.91 -6.10
C ARG A 666 21.01 -8.56 -7.47
N PHE A 667 20.88 -7.71 -8.50
CA PHE A 667 20.68 -8.13 -9.89
C PHE A 667 21.97 -8.57 -10.63
N SER A 668 23.04 -8.86 -9.88
CA SER A 668 24.31 -9.40 -10.40
C SER A 668 24.93 -10.33 -9.36
N GLN A 669 25.79 -11.26 -9.80
CA GLN A 669 26.47 -12.22 -8.92
C GLN A 669 27.37 -11.50 -7.92
N GLY A 670 27.15 -11.71 -6.61
CA GLY A 670 27.92 -11.06 -5.54
C GLY A 670 27.80 -9.52 -5.56
N GLY A 671 26.80 -9.01 -6.28
CA GLY A 671 26.63 -7.59 -6.54
C GLY A 671 26.14 -6.82 -5.32
N ARG A 672 26.41 -5.51 -5.31
CA ARG A 672 25.70 -4.59 -4.42
C ARG A 672 24.25 -4.42 -4.90
N HIS A 673 23.43 -3.82 -4.06
CA HIS A 673 22.03 -3.51 -4.40
C HIS A 673 21.98 -2.59 -5.63
N GLY A 674 21.35 -3.05 -6.70
CA GLY A 674 20.92 -2.26 -7.85
C GLY A 674 19.46 -1.85 -7.72
N LEU A 675 19.03 -0.97 -8.61
CA LEU A 675 17.64 -0.51 -8.72
C LEU A 675 17.04 -1.09 -10.00
N ALA A 676 15.77 -1.47 -9.96
CA ALA A 676 15.06 -1.90 -11.15
C ALA A 676 13.70 -1.21 -11.27
N PHE A 677 13.33 -0.90 -12.51
CA PHE A 677 12.05 -0.30 -12.89
C PHE A 677 11.44 -1.18 -13.99
N PRO A 678 10.39 -1.97 -13.69
CA PRO A 678 9.67 -2.73 -14.69
C PRO A 678 9.13 -1.83 -15.78
N ASP A 679 9.38 -2.19 -17.04
CA ASP A 679 8.89 -1.47 -18.20
C ASP A 679 7.65 -2.16 -18.75
N LEU A 680 6.47 -1.54 -18.59
CA LEU A 680 5.22 -2.14 -19.05
C LEU A 680 5.10 -2.20 -20.58
N CYS A 681 5.88 -1.41 -21.29
CA CYS A 681 5.93 -1.37 -22.74
C CYS A 681 6.95 -2.38 -23.28
N LEU A 682 8.05 -2.55 -22.56
CA LEU A 682 9.09 -3.55 -22.82
C LEU A 682 9.12 -4.57 -21.67
N LYS A 683 8.04 -5.37 -21.53
CA LYS A 683 7.80 -6.26 -20.37
C LYS A 683 8.97 -7.18 -20.00
N SER A 684 9.73 -7.65 -20.99
CA SER A 684 10.90 -8.52 -20.79
C SER A 684 12.22 -7.77 -20.56
N GLU A 685 12.23 -6.44 -20.67
CA GLU A 685 13.42 -5.60 -20.66
C GLU A 685 13.27 -4.51 -19.58
N PRO A 686 13.27 -4.85 -18.28
CA PRO A 686 13.23 -3.84 -17.23
C PRO A 686 14.44 -2.90 -17.31
N ILE A 687 14.30 -1.67 -16.81
CA ILE A 687 15.46 -0.80 -16.61
C ILE A 687 16.15 -1.24 -15.33
N ILE A 688 17.35 -1.80 -15.42
CA ILE A 688 18.15 -2.16 -14.26
C ILE A 688 19.36 -1.23 -14.18
N LEU A 689 19.46 -0.52 -13.06
CA LEU A 689 20.56 0.36 -12.72
C LEU A 689 21.49 -0.38 -11.75
N ALA A 690 22.63 -0.81 -12.24
CA ALA A 690 23.66 -1.48 -11.46
C ALA A 690 24.58 -0.46 -10.77
N PRO A 691 25.03 -0.75 -9.55
CA PRO A 691 25.90 0.14 -8.80
C PRO A 691 27.29 0.21 -9.45
N GLN A 692 27.80 1.42 -9.68
CA GLN A 692 29.12 1.69 -10.22
C GLN A 692 29.79 2.80 -9.38
N GLY A 693 30.62 2.40 -8.41
CA GLY A 693 31.20 3.36 -7.46
C GLY A 693 30.13 4.06 -6.63
N GLY A 694 30.10 5.41 -6.68
CA GLY A 694 29.08 6.27 -6.04
C GLY A 694 27.90 6.66 -6.95
N THR A 695 27.76 6.01 -8.11
CA THR A 695 26.69 6.23 -9.09
C THR A 695 26.02 4.90 -9.48
N PHE A 696 25.04 4.98 -10.37
CA PHE A 696 24.48 3.84 -11.08
C PHE A 696 24.67 3.96 -12.59
N ALA A 697 24.85 2.81 -13.24
CA ALA A 697 24.85 2.69 -14.69
C ALA A 697 23.77 1.68 -15.13
N PRO A 698 23.14 1.88 -16.30
CA PRO A 698 22.20 0.91 -16.82
C PRO A 698 22.93 -0.39 -17.19
N LEU A 699 22.36 -1.56 -16.83
CA LEU A 699 22.88 -2.86 -17.28
C LEU A 699 22.77 -3.01 -18.81
N SER A 700 21.73 -2.42 -19.41
CA SER A 700 21.60 -2.28 -20.85
C SER A 700 21.19 -0.85 -21.20
N GLU A 701 21.95 -0.21 -22.07
CA GLU A 701 21.67 1.14 -22.56
C GLU A 701 20.54 1.17 -23.59
N THR A 702 20.29 0.05 -24.29
CA THR A 702 19.29 -0.03 -25.36
C THR A 702 18.42 -1.26 -25.24
N ALA A 703 17.15 -1.12 -25.58
CA ALA A 703 16.17 -2.22 -25.60
C ALA A 703 15.08 -1.95 -26.65
N GLY A 704 14.31 -2.97 -26.99
CA GLY A 704 13.21 -2.89 -27.96
C GLY A 704 13.43 -3.80 -29.16
N TRP A 705 12.72 -3.53 -30.26
CA TRP A 705 12.76 -4.34 -31.48
C TRP A 705 12.86 -3.45 -32.72
N ASN A 706 13.67 -3.91 -33.67
CA ASN A 706 13.98 -3.19 -34.90
C ASN A 706 13.08 -3.59 -36.08
N GLY A 707 12.22 -4.61 -35.92
CA GLY A 707 11.25 -5.02 -36.95
C GLY A 707 10.00 -4.13 -36.93
N PRO A 708 9.19 -4.10 -38.00
CA PRO A 708 7.95 -3.34 -38.04
C PRO A 708 6.85 -4.01 -37.18
N PRO A 709 6.16 -3.27 -36.30
CA PRO A 709 6.40 -1.86 -36.04
C PRO A 709 7.64 -1.66 -35.14
N LYS A 710 8.48 -0.63 -35.34
CA LYS A 710 9.74 -0.40 -34.59
C LYS A 710 9.54 0.34 -33.25
N LEU A 711 10.11 -0.20 -32.17
CA LEU A 711 10.24 0.49 -30.87
C LEU A 711 11.66 0.39 -30.34
N THR A 712 12.25 1.51 -29.95
CA THR A 712 13.57 1.52 -29.30
C THR A 712 13.52 2.35 -28.03
N ARG A 713 14.07 1.83 -26.93
CA ARG A 713 14.34 2.58 -25.71
C ARG A 713 15.84 2.75 -25.57
N THR A 714 16.30 3.97 -25.32
CA THR A 714 17.70 4.26 -24.97
C THR A 714 17.79 4.92 -23.61
N ILE A 715 18.85 4.62 -22.86
CA ILE A 715 19.05 5.07 -21.49
C ILE A 715 20.47 5.61 -21.37
N LYS A 716 20.59 6.84 -20.87
CA LYS A 716 21.87 7.43 -20.50
C LYS A 716 21.78 7.95 -19.08
N CYS A 717 22.72 7.55 -18.23
CA CYS A 717 22.74 7.96 -16.83
C CYS A 717 24.02 8.72 -16.52
N GLU A 718 23.89 9.77 -15.72
CA GLU A 718 24.98 10.58 -15.22
C GLU A 718 24.98 10.58 -13.68
N PRO A 719 26.15 10.69 -13.03
CA PRO A 719 26.22 10.80 -11.58
C PRO A 719 25.43 11.99 -11.03
N LEU A 720 24.63 11.75 -10.00
CA LEU A 720 23.88 12.80 -9.31
C LEU A 720 24.56 13.15 -7.98
N ASP A 721 25.65 13.92 -8.04
CA ASP A 721 26.52 14.20 -6.89
C ASP A 721 26.37 15.62 -6.30
N ALA A 722 25.64 16.51 -6.96
CA ALA A 722 25.56 17.92 -6.57
C ALA A 722 24.30 18.25 -5.75
N ALA A 723 24.49 18.77 -4.53
CA ALA A 723 23.39 19.11 -3.61
C ALA A 723 22.45 20.15 -4.21
N ALA A 724 23.00 21.10 -4.96
CA ALA A 724 22.24 22.14 -5.64
C ALA A 724 21.30 21.60 -6.74
N ILE A 725 21.54 20.40 -7.28
CA ILE A 725 20.66 19.80 -8.31
C ILE A 725 19.48 19.09 -7.65
N VAL A 726 19.74 18.36 -6.56
CA VAL A 726 18.69 17.58 -5.88
C VAL A 726 17.74 18.45 -5.07
N SER A 727 18.17 19.65 -4.69
CA SER A 727 17.38 20.68 -3.99
C SER A 727 16.52 21.55 -4.92
N ARG A 728 16.53 21.28 -6.22
CA ARG A 728 15.73 22.02 -7.23
C ARG A 728 14.68 21.11 -7.85
N PRO A 729 13.61 21.69 -8.44
CA PRO A 729 12.70 20.96 -9.29
C PRO A 729 13.47 20.20 -10.36
N ILE A 730 13.01 19.00 -10.69
CA ILE A 730 13.62 18.17 -11.71
C ILE A 730 13.65 18.93 -13.06
N ALA A 731 14.85 19.10 -13.61
CA ALA A 731 15.03 19.74 -14.90
C ALA A 731 14.72 18.75 -16.03
N GLN A 732 13.91 19.16 -17.02
CA GLN A 732 13.58 18.33 -18.20
C GLN A 732 14.77 18.10 -19.15
N LYS A 733 15.84 18.88 -18.99
CA LYS A 733 17.15 18.66 -19.62
C LYS A 733 18.13 18.25 -18.54
N ALA A 734 18.86 17.16 -18.78
CA ALA A 734 20.04 16.84 -17.98
C ALA A 734 21.01 18.05 -18.05
N PRO A 735 21.63 18.44 -16.93
CA PRO A 735 22.49 19.62 -16.86
C PRO A 735 23.65 19.59 -17.86
#